data_AF-A0A0F7PEM8-F1
#
_entry.id   AF-A0A0F7PEM8-F1
#
_cell.length_a   1.000
_cell.length_b   1.000
_cell.length_c   1.000
_cell.angle_alpha   90.00
_cell.angle_beta   90.00
_cell.angle_gamma   90.00
#
_symmetry.space_group_name_H-M   'P 1'
#
loop_
_entity.id
_entity.type
_entity.pdbx_description
1 polymer ?
#
loop_
_entity_poly.entity_id
_entity_poly.type
_entity_poly.pdbx_seq_one_letter_code
_entity_poly.pdbx_strand_id
1 'polypeptide(L)'
;MPIRMASTGLSEVFDDSEFWYKLDVDYEDASQQADSGDDADSDDDQSLADVLLNEFVKRKRHIIEEEYETVEAFNQSIKDAGDAENRLMKLYTKYLWAQKKDGEEFESDRSADEKIESISEEHDVILEQVDEAYRVLWPSHDTIDVEIDEDSNEVIGRKYLRAKPVIIKKSDNGFEVRGRAQDKKTLLGDLRADEEVDEKQPEQVSESIAEKIEELLTTENQFFKITGMEFSESELPGNSQIEVKNESSIYNDVKTLKEVGLISLEGMSEIRKLYLQDKETGNNFRITVKHRDQGFEFELVAPRKLDSERDRFKQNFVSATDIAFDKLYDYSSQADERFLVNRILAESADAYTKYYEELGSEAQDLVDDLIETSEETRKICRSCSNQVETDEDECEECGNDDFFEPVERLVVDVDEDKAFDLLFEELEDCSPSHDKLSIQEWQVDRDHFGSGESKRPIGLASFHGLDIEGDVSTTSYGEIYFVSLGNQRRPRQLDDYLLESVLITFGGSRTTQQEGFGHLSLYDLLLDDDVNTDDAVGEAVYTALIGVQERVFRKSREARSTGSRLLRQMDSFDSISDHREELADIYKRNKFEKHVFYLLKSIFSFSERMGKEGKREPDSVLISPLPDGNSYYVATGDAKLSYKDDGYDLNSSEEDKATRYILAAAQNERILNKTDDTGPSAHIFISQNFKHTQFERVSENIRENLQKADQERVDDIQVVFMEFEALLDLFKFFESYWRHMHDPRIRGKLHEFTIEALSGDTDYVHFDSESVSDIREKLLDRVSTLPDSSISRYSE
;
A
#
# COMPACT_ATOMS: atom_id res chain seq x y z
N MET A 1 42.33 20.47 71.47
CA MET A 1 42.69 19.05 71.22
C MET A 1 41.59 18.20 71.83
N PRO A 2 41.06 17.17 71.14
CA PRO A 2 41.69 16.44 70.05
C PRO A 2 41.16 16.80 68.66
N ILE A 3 42.01 16.47 67.70
CA ILE A 3 41.86 16.53 66.25
C ILE A 3 40.80 15.49 65.86
N ARG A 4 39.71 15.90 65.19
CA ARG A 4 38.94 15.00 64.34
C ARG A 4 39.52 15.13 62.93
N MET A 5 40.14 14.04 62.50
CA MET A 5 40.60 13.82 61.14
C MET A 5 39.46 14.10 60.16
N ALA A 6 39.76 14.80 59.08
CA ALA A 6 38.88 14.88 57.92
C ALA A 6 38.71 13.45 57.38
N SER A 7 37.51 12.90 57.50
CA SER A 7 37.09 11.85 56.59
C SER A 7 36.88 12.51 55.24
N THR A 8 37.70 12.15 54.26
CA THR A 8 37.35 12.21 52.83
C THR A 8 36.06 11.43 52.65
N GLY A 9 34.92 12.10 52.82
CA GLY A 9 33.62 11.52 52.54
C GLY A 9 33.46 11.45 51.03
N LEU A 10 33.21 10.26 50.50
CA LEU A 10 32.58 10.10 49.20
C LEU A 10 31.33 10.99 49.16
N SER A 11 31.10 11.63 48.01
CA SER A 11 29.92 12.48 47.78
C SER A 11 28.63 11.76 48.20
N GLU A 12 27.72 12.45 48.92
CA GLU A 12 26.42 11.90 49.38
C GLU A 12 25.57 11.33 48.22
N VAL A 13 25.88 11.71 46.97
CA VAL A 13 25.24 11.22 45.75
C VAL A 13 25.33 9.70 45.53
N PHE A 14 26.38 9.03 46.04
CA PHE A 14 26.53 7.57 45.88
C PHE A 14 25.56 6.77 46.75
N ASP A 15 24.91 7.43 47.71
CA ASP A 15 23.89 6.84 48.58
C ASP A 15 22.45 7.25 48.18
N ASP A 16 22.29 8.06 47.13
CA ASP A 16 20.99 8.54 46.64
C ASP A 16 20.44 7.64 45.52
N SER A 17 19.56 6.71 45.89
CA SER A 17 18.95 5.77 44.93
C SER A 17 18.10 6.46 43.86
N GLU A 18 17.35 7.52 44.22
CA GLU A 18 16.46 8.21 43.27
C GLU A 18 17.28 8.89 42.16
N PHE A 19 18.42 9.47 42.54
CA PHE A 19 19.36 10.06 41.60
C PHE A 19 19.91 9.05 40.58
N TRP A 20 20.34 7.86 41.01
CA TRP A 20 20.88 6.86 40.08
C TRP A 20 19.82 6.28 39.15
N TYR A 21 18.60 6.07 39.63
CA TYR A 21 17.48 5.68 38.78
C TYR A 21 17.18 6.73 37.70
N LYS A 22 17.21 8.03 38.06
CA LYS A 22 17.08 9.14 37.11
C LYS A 22 18.12 9.09 35.99
N LEU A 23 19.31 8.55 36.26
CA LEU A 23 20.42 8.40 35.30
C LEU A 23 20.40 7.11 34.45
N ASP A 24 19.31 6.33 34.50
CA ASP A 24 19.18 5.00 33.89
C ASP A 24 20.21 3.99 34.45
N VAL A 25 20.46 4.04 35.76
CA VAL A 25 21.30 3.08 36.51
C VAL A 25 20.45 2.41 37.59
N ASP A 26 20.47 1.07 37.64
CA ASP A 26 19.74 0.31 38.66
C ASP A 26 20.55 0.28 39.97
N TYR A 27 20.12 1.08 40.94
CA TYR A 27 20.82 1.22 42.22
C TYR A 27 20.77 -0.06 43.05
N GLU A 28 19.63 -0.76 43.07
CA GLU A 28 19.45 -1.98 43.86
C GLU A 28 20.31 -3.12 43.32
N ASP A 29 20.36 -3.30 41.99
CA ASP A 29 21.25 -4.30 41.35
C ASP A 29 22.73 -3.95 41.60
N ALA A 30 23.11 -2.67 41.46
CA ALA A 30 24.48 -2.22 41.74
C ALA A 30 24.88 -2.42 43.22
N SER A 31 23.96 -2.18 44.16
CA SER A 31 24.17 -2.42 45.59
C SER A 31 24.34 -3.90 45.88
N GLN A 32 23.51 -4.76 45.30
CA GLN A 32 23.62 -6.22 45.47
C GLN A 32 24.93 -6.75 44.87
N GLN A 33 25.37 -6.23 43.73
CA GLN A 33 26.64 -6.59 43.11
C GLN A 33 27.84 -6.19 43.99
N ALA A 34 27.81 -4.99 44.57
CA ALA A 34 28.83 -4.54 45.53
C ALA A 34 28.85 -5.38 46.82
N ASP A 35 27.68 -5.80 47.32
CA ASP A 35 27.55 -6.65 48.52
C ASP A 35 27.88 -8.12 48.26
N SER A 36 27.74 -8.61 47.03
CA SER A 36 28.00 -10.00 46.61
C SER A 36 29.47 -10.30 46.28
N GLY A 37 30.34 -9.29 46.32
CA GLY A 37 31.79 -9.41 46.08
C GLY A 37 32.58 -10.24 47.10
N ASP A 38 31.94 -10.76 48.15
CA ASP A 38 32.54 -11.62 49.18
C ASP A 38 32.84 -13.08 48.70
N ASP A 39 32.63 -13.41 47.42
CA ASP A 39 33.01 -14.70 46.83
C ASP A 39 34.52 -14.80 46.54
N ALA A 40 35.29 -14.96 47.61
CA ALA A 40 36.59 -15.63 47.84
C ALA A 40 37.70 -15.83 46.76
N ASP A 41 37.59 -15.41 45.49
CA ASP A 41 38.62 -15.64 44.46
C ASP A 41 38.84 -14.47 43.46
N SER A 42 38.32 -13.26 43.70
CA SER A 42 38.72 -12.05 42.96
C SER A 42 39.25 -10.94 43.87
N ASP A 43 40.52 -10.56 43.71
CA ASP A 43 41.25 -9.55 44.50
C ASP A 43 40.77 -8.08 44.33
N ASP A 44 39.56 -7.82 43.81
CA ASP A 44 39.01 -6.47 43.63
C ASP A 44 37.72 -6.31 44.45
N ASP A 45 37.84 -5.85 45.71
CA ASP A 45 36.73 -5.27 46.48
C ASP A 45 36.24 -4.01 45.73
N GLN A 46 35.26 -4.16 44.82
CA GLN A 46 34.68 -3.02 44.12
C GLN A 46 33.73 -2.27 45.05
N SER A 47 34.03 -1.00 45.33
CA SER A 47 33.13 -0.16 46.12
C SER A 47 31.80 0.07 45.39
N LEU A 48 30.71 0.34 46.11
CA LEU A 48 29.42 0.70 45.49
C LEU A 48 29.57 1.84 44.46
N ALA A 49 30.43 2.82 44.74
CA ALA A 49 30.76 3.90 43.82
C ALA A 49 31.42 3.40 42.52
N ASP A 50 32.25 2.35 42.58
CA ASP A 50 32.84 1.71 41.39
C ASP A 50 31.77 1.02 40.54
N VAL A 51 30.88 0.25 41.16
CA VAL A 51 29.81 -0.47 40.47
C VAL A 51 28.84 0.51 39.78
N LEU A 52 28.39 1.55 40.50
CA LEU A 52 27.50 2.57 39.96
C LEU A 52 28.12 3.34 38.79
N LEU A 53 29.41 3.73 38.89
CA LEU A 53 30.11 4.40 37.80
C LEU A 53 30.34 3.47 36.60
N ASN A 54 30.65 2.19 36.83
CA ASN A 54 30.80 1.20 35.76
C ASN A 54 29.49 0.99 35.00
N GLU A 55 28.36 0.88 35.69
CA GLU A 55 27.03 0.81 35.07
C GLU A 55 26.72 2.09 34.27
N PHE A 56 27.00 3.26 34.85
CA PHE A 56 26.81 4.53 34.17
C PHE A 56 27.60 4.63 32.85
N VAL A 57 28.84 4.14 32.84
CA VAL A 57 29.76 4.18 31.68
C VAL A 57 29.29 3.31 30.51
N LYS A 58 28.67 2.14 30.74
CA LYS A 58 28.38 1.12 29.71
C LYS A 58 27.74 1.64 28.42
N ARG A 59 26.97 2.74 28.47
CA ARG A 59 26.33 3.36 27.30
C ARG A 59 26.81 4.78 26.98
N LYS A 60 27.62 5.37 27.85
CA LYS A 60 28.00 6.79 27.85
C LYS A 60 29.48 7.00 27.58
N ARG A 61 30.25 5.91 27.40
CA ARG A 61 31.69 5.89 27.18
C ARG A 61 32.19 6.93 26.17
N HIS A 62 31.59 7.01 24.98
CA HIS A 62 32.00 7.96 23.93
C HIS A 62 31.91 9.44 24.36
N ILE A 63 30.90 9.81 25.16
CA ILE A 63 30.75 11.18 25.70
C ILE A 63 31.73 11.43 26.84
N ILE A 64 31.95 10.40 27.65
CA ILE A 64 32.91 10.46 28.75
C ILE A 64 34.33 10.65 28.22
N GLU A 65 34.72 9.89 27.20
CA GLU A 65 36.03 10.00 26.56
C GLU A 65 36.22 11.33 25.82
N GLU A 66 35.15 11.97 25.33
CA GLU A 66 35.22 13.33 24.76
C GLU A 66 35.57 14.40 25.81
N GLU A 67 35.03 14.31 27.03
CA GLU A 67 35.23 15.32 28.08
C GLU A 67 36.41 15.02 29.03
N TYR A 68 36.74 13.75 29.22
CA TYR A 68 37.75 13.30 30.21
C TYR A 68 38.91 12.50 29.61
N GLU A 69 38.95 12.29 28.29
CA GLU A 69 39.92 11.47 27.55
C GLU A 69 39.86 9.97 27.84
N THR A 70 39.74 9.55 29.11
CA THR A 70 39.60 8.15 29.52
C THR A 70 38.56 7.93 30.61
N VAL A 71 38.04 6.70 30.71
CA VAL A 71 37.08 6.28 31.75
C VAL A 71 37.72 6.35 33.15
N GLU A 72 39.00 6.04 33.28
CA GLU A 72 39.71 6.09 34.56
C GLU A 72 39.85 7.54 35.06
N ALA A 73 40.16 8.48 34.15
CA ALA A 73 40.23 9.90 34.47
C ALA A 73 38.86 10.45 34.90
N PHE A 74 37.78 10.00 34.25
CA PHE A 74 36.41 10.30 34.65
C PHE A 74 36.09 9.75 36.05
N ASN A 75 36.32 8.45 36.29
CA ASN A 75 36.00 7.81 37.57
C ASN A 75 36.72 8.51 38.74
N GLN A 76 37.99 8.85 38.57
CA GLN A 76 38.75 9.58 39.59
C GLN A 76 38.20 11.00 39.80
N SER A 77 37.87 11.69 38.71
CA SER A 77 37.31 13.05 38.74
C SER A 77 35.96 13.11 39.46
N ILE A 78 35.09 12.11 39.30
CA ILE A 78 33.80 12.06 40.00
C ILE A 78 33.97 11.71 41.48
N LYS A 79 34.84 10.76 41.82
CA LYS A 79 35.07 10.36 43.23
C LYS A 79 35.68 11.48 44.07
N ASP A 80 36.53 12.31 43.46
CA ASP A 80 37.20 13.42 44.14
C ASP A 80 36.38 14.72 44.11
N ALA A 81 35.27 14.76 43.37
CA ALA A 81 34.44 15.94 43.19
C ALA A 81 33.47 16.15 44.37
N GLY A 82 33.44 17.37 44.90
CA GLY A 82 32.38 17.82 45.81
C GLY A 82 31.04 18.13 45.11
N ASP A 83 31.01 18.06 43.78
CA ASP A 83 29.88 18.35 42.89
C ASP A 83 29.58 17.18 41.92
N ALA A 84 29.85 15.95 42.36
CA ALA A 84 29.71 14.72 41.56
C ALA A 84 28.33 14.59 40.89
N GLU A 85 27.26 14.97 41.60
CA GLU A 85 25.87 14.99 41.12
C GLU A 85 25.72 15.81 39.82
N ASN A 86 26.14 17.08 39.85
CA ASN A 86 26.07 17.99 38.70
C ASN A 86 26.88 17.46 37.50
N ARG A 87 28.06 16.88 37.76
CA ARG A 87 28.90 16.33 36.68
C ARG A 87 28.26 15.12 36.01
N LEU A 88 27.65 14.23 36.79
CA LEU A 88 26.93 13.06 36.28
C LEU A 88 25.68 13.47 35.51
N MET A 89 24.90 14.42 36.03
CA MET A 89 23.72 14.98 35.34
C MET A 89 24.08 15.66 34.02
N LYS A 90 25.19 16.40 33.98
CA LYS A 90 25.69 17.04 32.76
C LYS A 90 26.02 16.01 31.68
N LEU A 91 26.77 14.96 32.02
CA LEU A 91 27.11 13.88 31.10
C LEU A 91 25.89 13.11 30.64
N TYR A 92 24.93 12.88 31.53
CA TYR A 92 23.69 12.21 31.18
C TYR A 92 22.82 13.05 30.25
N THR A 93 22.74 14.36 30.48
CA THR A 93 22.01 15.29 29.62
C THR A 93 22.63 15.33 28.22
N LYS A 94 23.98 15.41 28.13
CA LYS A 94 24.70 15.27 26.84
C LYS A 94 24.43 13.93 26.16
N TYR A 95 24.32 12.84 26.93
CA TYR A 95 23.96 11.52 26.41
C TYR A 95 22.55 11.49 25.84
N LEU A 96 21.56 11.95 26.59
CA LEU A 96 20.19 12.03 26.11
C LEU A 96 20.06 12.96 24.91
N TRP A 97 20.83 14.06 24.87
CA TRP A 97 20.93 14.96 23.73
C TRP A 97 21.46 14.27 22.48
N ALA A 98 22.58 13.55 22.60
CA ALA A 98 23.19 12.80 21.50
C ALA A 98 22.32 11.64 20.99
N GLN A 99 21.45 11.06 21.84
CA GLN A 99 20.51 10.02 21.41
C GLN A 99 19.39 10.54 20.51
N LYS A 100 19.04 11.83 20.64
CA LYS A 100 17.91 12.44 19.94
C LYS A 100 18.36 12.92 18.56
N LYS A 101 17.40 12.99 17.62
CA LYS A 101 17.58 13.68 16.35
C LYS A 101 17.78 15.19 16.59
N ASP A 102 18.22 15.90 15.57
CA ASP A 102 18.19 17.36 15.57
C ASP A 102 16.76 17.85 15.87
N GLY A 103 16.68 18.90 16.67
CA GLY A 103 15.44 19.45 17.22
C GLY A 103 14.96 20.68 16.46
N GLU A 104 13.91 21.31 16.97
CA GLU A 104 13.43 22.60 16.47
C GLU A 104 14.27 23.73 17.08
N GLU A 105 14.81 24.61 16.22
CA GLU A 105 15.58 25.80 16.60
C GLU A 105 14.67 27.03 16.67
N PHE A 106 14.86 27.86 17.68
CA PHE A 106 14.13 29.10 17.89
C PHE A 106 15.10 30.27 18.10
N GLU A 107 14.78 31.43 17.53
CA GLU A 107 15.46 32.71 17.75
C GLU A 107 14.65 33.56 18.75
N SER A 108 15.34 34.27 19.64
CA SER A 108 14.67 35.15 20.62
C SER A 108 15.57 36.29 21.10
N ASP A 109 15.02 37.50 21.12
CA ASP A 109 15.73 38.73 21.50
C ASP A 109 15.85 38.96 23.01
N ARG A 110 15.07 38.24 23.85
CA ARG A 110 15.07 38.37 25.32
C ARG A 110 14.84 37.03 26.04
N SER A 111 15.71 36.76 27.02
CA SER A 111 15.97 35.50 27.71
C SER A 111 14.93 34.38 27.56
N ALA A 112 15.23 33.44 26.66
CA ALA A 112 14.60 32.13 26.56
C ALA A 112 14.35 31.44 27.92
N ASP A 113 15.16 31.75 28.95
CA ASP A 113 14.98 31.30 30.33
C ASP A 113 13.62 31.68 30.93
N GLU A 114 13.22 32.95 30.86
CA GLU A 114 11.99 33.42 31.51
C GLU A 114 10.74 32.76 30.90
N LYS A 115 10.78 32.48 29.59
CA LYS A 115 9.68 31.81 28.89
C LYS A 115 9.65 30.30 29.13
N ILE A 116 10.81 29.63 29.10
CA ILE A 116 10.90 28.19 29.43
C ILE A 116 10.44 27.95 30.87
N GLU A 117 10.79 28.86 31.80
CA GLU A 117 10.30 28.84 33.18
C GLU A 117 8.78 29.00 33.23
N SER A 118 8.21 30.00 32.54
CA SER A 118 6.75 30.20 32.46
C SER A 118 6.00 28.99 31.91
N ILE A 119 6.50 28.36 30.84
CA ILE A 119 5.87 27.19 30.23
C ILE A 119 5.96 25.98 31.18
N SER A 120 7.05 25.86 31.94
CA SER A 120 7.20 24.75 32.90
C SER A 120 6.18 24.82 34.04
N GLU A 121 5.83 26.02 34.49
CA GLU A 121 4.83 26.25 35.55
C GLU A 121 3.40 25.93 35.09
N GLU A 122 3.10 26.11 33.79
CA GLU A 122 1.75 25.89 33.22
C GLU A 122 1.42 24.41 32.95
N HIS A 123 2.43 23.58 32.67
CA HIS A 123 2.21 22.22 32.13
C HIS A 123 2.51 21.06 33.08
N ASP A 124 2.62 21.32 34.38
CA ASP A 124 2.94 20.30 35.38
C ASP A 124 4.19 19.52 34.95
N VAL A 125 5.31 20.22 34.72
CA VAL A 125 6.61 19.63 34.36
C VAL A 125 7.69 20.18 35.29
N ILE A 126 8.69 19.35 35.62
CA ILE A 126 9.81 19.76 36.47
C ILE A 126 10.94 20.26 35.58
N LEU A 127 11.19 21.57 35.62
CA LEU A 127 12.33 22.20 34.96
C LEU A 127 13.58 22.08 35.84
N GLU A 128 14.64 21.54 35.26
CA GLU A 128 15.95 21.42 35.90
C GLU A 128 17.03 22.12 35.08
N GLN A 129 17.76 23.01 35.74
CA GLN A 129 18.94 23.67 35.19
C GLN A 129 20.18 22.81 35.43
N VAL A 130 20.78 22.29 34.35
CA VAL A 130 21.96 21.42 34.42
C VAL A 130 23.25 22.24 34.35
N ASP A 131 23.36 23.17 33.40
CA ASP A 131 24.45 24.15 33.31
C ASP A 131 23.97 25.46 32.64
N GLU A 132 24.88 26.30 32.16
CA GLU A 132 24.52 27.54 31.44
C GLU A 132 23.87 27.25 30.08
N ALA A 133 24.20 26.12 29.45
CA ALA A 133 23.76 25.75 28.12
C ALA A 133 22.51 24.85 28.12
N TYR A 134 22.37 23.94 29.08
CA TYR A 134 21.32 22.91 29.07
C TYR A 134 20.25 23.11 30.16
N ARG A 135 19.00 22.85 29.74
CA ARG A 135 17.81 22.71 30.59
C ARG A 135 17.14 21.38 30.28
N VAL A 136 16.56 20.74 31.29
CA VAL A 136 15.86 19.47 31.16
C VAL A 136 14.45 19.61 31.74
N LEU A 137 13.44 19.29 30.93
CA LEU A 137 12.03 19.27 31.32
C LEU A 137 11.60 17.83 31.55
N TRP A 138 11.33 17.48 32.80
CA TRP A 138 10.85 16.16 33.20
C TRP A 138 9.31 16.16 33.28
N PRO A 139 8.65 15.12 32.74
CA PRO A 139 7.21 14.96 32.96
C PRO A 139 6.92 14.73 34.46
N SER A 140 5.87 15.36 35.00
CA SER A 140 5.43 15.24 36.40
C SER A 140 4.99 13.85 36.84
N HIS A 141 4.61 12.99 35.89
CA HIS A 141 4.08 11.67 36.19
C HIS A 141 5.10 10.59 35.83
N ASP A 142 5.71 10.01 36.86
CA ASP A 142 6.42 8.74 36.74
C ASP A 142 5.42 7.67 36.32
N THR A 143 5.57 7.14 35.12
CA THR A 143 4.86 5.90 34.76
C THR A 143 5.60 4.76 35.44
N ILE A 144 5.01 4.16 36.47
CA ILE A 144 5.57 2.96 37.11
C ILE A 144 4.94 1.77 36.41
N ASP A 145 5.72 1.02 35.63
CA ASP A 145 5.26 -0.28 35.15
C ASP A 145 5.56 -1.31 36.24
N VAL A 146 4.51 -2.02 36.65
CA VAL A 146 4.55 -2.96 37.76
C VAL A 146 4.82 -4.33 37.14
N GLU A 147 5.97 -4.93 37.45
CA GLU A 147 6.24 -6.30 37.02
C GLU A 147 5.40 -7.20 37.95
N ILE A 148 4.33 -7.76 37.37
CA ILE A 148 3.40 -8.65 38.07
C ILE A 148 3.82 -10.08 37.74
N ASP A 149 4.01 -10.88 38.77
CA ASP A 149 4.25 -12.31 38.65
C ASP A 149 2.98 -12.95 38.04
N GLU A 150 3.07 -13.49 36.83
CA GLU A 150 1.90 -13.98 36.08
C GLU A 150 1.16 -15.11 36.81
N ASP A 151 1.83 -15.83 37.72
CA ASP A 151 1.26 -16.97 38.45
C ASP A 151 0.58 -16.55 39.77
N SER A 152 1.10 -15.53 40.46
CA SER A 152 0.59 -15.07 41.77
C SER A 152 -0.16 -13.75 41.72
N ASN A 153 -0.06 -13.01 40.62
CA ASN A 153 -0.59 -11.66 40.44
C ASN A 153 -0.07 -10.65 41.49
N GLU A 154 1.05 -10.98 42.14
CA GLU A 154 1.74 -10.11 43.10
C GLU A 154 2.82 -9.28 42.39
N VAL A 155 3.03 -8.07 42.89
CA VAL A 155 4.06 -7.16 42.40
C VAL A 155 5.43 -7.68 42.83
N ILE A 156 6.19 -8.24 41.90
CA ILE A 156 7.55 -8.78 42.14
C ILE A 156 8.65 -7.74 41.89
N GLY A 157 8.35 -6.65 41.20
CA GLY A 157 9.30 -5.56 40.99
C GLY A 157 8.61 -4.26 40.57
N ARG A 158 9.15 -3.13 41.01
CA ARG A 158 8.79 -1.80 40.50
C ARG A 158 9.94 -1.36 39.57
N LYS A 159 9.75 -1.44 38.25
CA LYS A 159 10.65 -0.76 37.33
C LYS A 159 10.19 0.68 37.21
N TYR A 160 10.96 1.63 37.74
CA TYR A 160 10.81 3.03 37.38
C TYR A 160 10.99 3.15 35.86
N LEU A 161 9.95 3.55 35.11
CA LEU A 161 10.14 3.78 33.68
C LEU A 161 11.05 4.98 33.48
N ARG A 162 11.91 4.84 32.47
CA ARG A 162 12.72 5.92 31.91
C ARG A 162 11.84 7.12 31.60
N ALA A 163 11.91 8.16 32.43
CA ALA A 163 11.42 9.46 32.05
C ALA A 163 12.12 9.86 30.73
N LYS A 164 11.34 10.32 29.76
CA LYS A 164 11.85 10.80 28.47
C LYS A 164 11.79 12.31 28.47
N PRO A 165 12.76 12.99 29.10
CA PRO A 165 12.68 14.42 29.23
C PRO A 165 12.81 15.11 27.87
N VAL A 166 12.27 16.31 27.78
CA VAL A 166 12.59 17.25 26.70
C VAL A 166 13.84 18.02 27.13
N ILE A 167 14.82 18.13 26.23
CA ILE A 167 16.09 18.81 26.51
C ILE A 167 16.13 20.07 25.67
N ILE A 168 16.51 21.18 26.31
CA ILE A 168 16.68 22.46 25.65
C ILE A 168 18.15 22.86 25.78
N LYS A 169 18.78 23.19 24.65
CA LYS A 169 20.15 23.68 24.58
C LYS A 169 20.15 25.11 24.08
N LYS A 170 20.67 26.04 24.86
CA LYS A 170 20.81 27.44 24.47
C LYS A 170 21.91 27.64 23.44
N SER A 171 21.70 28.61 22.58
CA SER A 171 22.68 29.16 21.65
C SER A 171 22.81 30.67 21.87
N ASP A 172 23.77 31.31 21.20
CA ASP A 172 24.04 32.74 21.39
C ASP A 172 22.84 33.65 21.05
N ASN A 173 21.96 33.20 20.14
CA ASN A 173 20.81 33.97 19.65
C ASN A 173 19.46 33.22 19.84
N GLY A 174 19.41 32.19 20.68
CA GLY A 174 18.22 31.34 20.75
C GLY A 174 18.39 30.03 21.53
N PHE A 175 17.66 29.00 21.12
CA PHE A 175 17.75 27.66 21.71
C PHE A 175 17.21 26.57 20.78
N GLU A 176 17.64 25.32 21.00
CA GLU A 176 17.19 24.13 20.29
C GLU A 176 16.48 23.17 21.25
N VAL A 177 15.32 22.65 20.84
CA VAL A 177 14.47 21.75 21.64
C VAL A 177 14.50 20.33 21.08
N ARG A 178 15.04 19.36 21.84
CA ARG A 178 15.08 17.93 21.46
C ARG A 178 14.20 17.07 22.37
N GLY A 179 13.23 16.37 21.79
CA GLY A 179 12.23 15.56 22.51
C GLY A 179 11.55 14.51 21.63
N ARG A 180 10.81 13.57 22.22
CA ARG A 180 9.84 12.78 21.42
C ARG A 180 8.72 13.72 20.98
N ALA A 181 8.17 13.49 19.78
CA ALA A 181 7.15 14.36 19.21
C ALA A 181 5.95 14.60 20.16
N GLN A 182 5.48 13.54 20.84
CA GLN A 182 4.38 13.63 21.81
C GLN A 182 4.76 14.49 23.03
N ASP A 183 5.97 14.31 23.56
CA ASP A 183 6.44 14.96 24.79
C ASP A 183 6.74 16.46 24.57
N LYS A 184 7.10 16.85 23.34
CA LYS A 184 7.38 18.26 23.00
C LYS A 184 6.22 19.00 22.35
N LYS A 185 5.12 18.32 21.98
CA LYS A 185 4.01 18.92 21.20
C LYS A 185 3.43 20.18 21.85
N THR A 186 3.16 20.11 23.15
CA THR A 186 2.58 21.22 23.91
C THR A 186 3.57 22.38 24.02
N LEU A 187 4.81 22.09 24.44
CA LEU A 187 5.91 23.07 24.52
C LEU A 187 6.13 23.80 23.19
N LEU A 188 6.22 23.08 22.06
CA LEU A 188 6.40 23.71 20.75
C LEU A 188 5.17 24.52 20.33
N GLY A 189 3.97 24.10 20.71
CA GLY A 189 2.73 24.84 20.45
C GLY A 189 2.74 26.21 21.13
N ASP A 190 3.13 26.26 22.40
CA ASP A 190 3.18 27.52 23.17
C ASP A 190 4.31 28.44 22.70
N LEU A 191 5.46 27.88 22.33
CA LEU A 191 6.56 28.64 21.76
C LEU A 191 6.19 29.27 20.41
N ARG A 192 5.48 28.54 19.54
CA ARG A 192 5.03 29.05 18.23
C ARG A 192 3.89 30.07 18.33
N ALA A 193 3.16 30.07 19.44
CA ALA A 193 2.09 31.04 19.69
C ALA A 193 2.61 32.36 20.27
N ASP A 194 3.89 32.42 20.66
CA ASP A 194 4.52 33.60 21.23
C ASP A 194 5.05 34.52 20.13
N GLU A 195 4.73 35.81 20.20
CA GLU A 195 5.18 36.83 19.23
C GLU A 195 6.66 37.22 19.41
N GLU A 196 7.30 36.85 20.53
CA GLU A 196 8.70 37.17 20.85
C GLU A 196 9.67 36.00 20.59
N VAL A 197 9.16 34.88 20.05
CA VAL A 197 9.94 33.67 19.75
C VAL A 197 9.66 33.23 18.32
N ASP A 198 10.67 33.31 17.48
CA ASP A 198 10.55 32.90 16.07
C ASP A 198 11.15 31.50 15.88
N GLU A 199 10.35 30.53 15.43
CA GLU A 199 10.89 29.25 14.97
C GLU A 199 11.71 29.49 13.72
N LYS A 200 12.98 29.09 13.75
CA LYS A 200 13.89 29.23 12.62
C LYS A 200 13.40 28.34 11.49
N GLN A 201 12.83 28.95 10.46
CA GLN A 201 12.43 28.25 9.24
C GLN A 201 13.64 28.08 8.32
N PRO A 202 13.70 26.98 7.55
CA PRO A 202 14.72 26.80 6.53
C PRO A 202 14.65 27.92 5.48
N GLU A 203 15.81 28.34 4.96
CA GLU A 203 15.86 29.34 3.89
C GLU A 203 15.34 28.72 2.59
N GLN A 204 14.29 29.31 2.02
CA GLN A 204 13.75 28.87 0.73
C GLN A 204 14.72 29.26 -0.39
N VAL A 205 15.08 28.29 -1.23
CA VAL A 205 15.99 28.49 -2.37
C VAL A 205 15.43 27.89 -3.66
N SER A 206 15.52 28.68 -4.72
CA SER A 206 15.14 28.28 -6.09
C SER A 206 16.36 27.74 -6.86
N GLU A 207 17.20 26.95 -6.19
CA GLU A 207 18.38 26.33 -6.76
C GLU A 207 18.08 24.89 -7.16
N SER A 208 18.41 24.52 -8.40
CA SER A 208 18.33 23.12 -8.84
C SER A 208 19.46 22.30 -8.23
N ILE A 209 19.12 21.14 -7.68
CA ILE A 209 20.09 20.17 -7.16
C ILE A 209 19.99 18.80 -7.84
N ALA A 210 19.16 18.65 -8.87
CA ALA A 210 18.96 17.39 -9.58
C ALA A 210 20.29 16.81 -10.10
N GLU A 211 21.08 17.62 -10.82
CA GLU A 211 22.41 17.22 -11.31
C GLU A 211 23.37 16.86 -10.17
N LYS A 212 23.32 17.60 -9.05
CA LYS A 212 24.17 17.35 -7.87
C LYS A 212 23.85 16.01 -7.22
N ILE A 213 22.58 15.64 -7.19
CA ILE A 213 22.10 14.36 -6.66
C ILE A 213 22.43 13.23 -7.63
N GLU A 214 22.27 13.42 -8.93
CA GLU A 214 22.69 12.43 -9.91
C GLU A 214 24.20 12.15 -9.81
N GLU A 215 25.03 13.19 -9.70
CA GLU A 215 26.47 13.04 -9.48
C GLU A 215 26.76 12.29 -8.17
N LEU A 216 26.08 12.65 -7.08
CA LEU A 216 26.17 11.98 -5.79
C LEU A 216 25.86 10.48 -5.89
N LEU A 217 24.87 10.09 -6.70
CA LEU A 217 24.37 8.71 -6.80
C LEU A 217 25.11 7.85 -7.82
N THR A 218 25.88 8.47 -8.71
CA THR A 218 26.60 7.76 -9.79
C THR A 218 28.12 7.78 -9.62
N THR A 219 28.65 8.69 -8.80
CA THR A 219 30.09 8.89 -8.63
C THR A 219 30.56 8.65 -7.20
N GLU A 220 31.69 7.95 -7.05
CA GLU A 220 32.28 7.73 -5.72
C GLU A 220 32.75 9.04 -5.08
N ASN A 221 32.25 9.32 -3.87
CA ASN A 221 32.67 10.48 -3.08
C ASN A 221 33.95 10.21 -2.25
N GLN A 222 34.74 11.24 -1.98
CA GLN A 222 35.97 11.13 -1.19
C GLN A 222 35.74 11.00 0.33
N PHE A 223 34.64 11.56 0.87
CA PHE A 223 34.37 11.60 2.31
C PHE A 223 33.49 10.46 2.80
N PHE A 224 32.56 9.99 1.98
CA PHE A 224 31.61 8.95 2.34
C PHE A 224 31.34 8.00 1.17
N LYS A 225 30.72 6.87 1.47
CA LYS A 225 30.12 5.98 0.47
C LYS A 225 28.63 5.85 0.70
N ILE A 226 27.87 5.74 -0.38
CA ILE A 226 26.42 5.49 -0.31
C ILE A 226 26.20 3.98 -0.24
N THR A 227 25.71 3.52 0.91
CA THR A 227 25.49 2.10 1.20
C THR A 227 24.04 1.67 1.01
N GLY A 228 23.13 2.63 0.79
CA GLY A 228 21.75 2.34 0.47
C GLY A 228 20.92 3.57 0.13
N MET A 229 19.77 3.33 -0.46
CA MET A 229 18.79 4.34 -0.85
C MET A 229 17.38 3.76 -0.84
N GLU A 230 16.41 4.59 -0.49
CA GLU A 230 14.98 4.24 -0.46
C GLU A 230 14.21 5.24 -1.31
N PHE A 231 13.53 4.73 -2.33
CA PHE A 231 12.62 5.48 -3.19
C PHE A 231 11.18 5.26 -2.71
N SER A 232 10.31 6.27 -2.80
CA SER A 232 8.88 6.14 -2.49
C SER A 232 8.11 5.42 -3.59
N GLU A 233 8.53 5.58 -4.83
CA GLU A 233 7.94 5.01 -6.04
C GLU A 233 9.06 4.49 -6.96
N SER A 234 8.70 3.70 -7.97
CA SER A 234 9.61 3.20 -9.00
C SER A 234 8.82 2.89 -10.25
N GLU A 235 9.49 2.67 -11.37
CA GLU A 235 8.87 2.31 -12.64
C GLU A 235 8.57 0.80 -12.74
N LEU A 236 8.59 0.09 -11.60
CA LEU A 236 8.05 -1.28 -11.54
C LEU A 236 6.52 -1.25 -11.69
N PRO A 237 5.91 -2.30 -12.28
CA PRO A 237 4.46 -2.42 -12.36
C PRO A 237 3.80 -2.16 -11.00
N GLY A 238 2.96 -1.11 -10.95
CA GLY A 238 2.25 -0.69 -9.74
C GLY A 238 3.00 0.30 -8.84
N ASN A 239 4.02 0.99 -9.33
CA ASN A 239 4.76 2.06 -8.64
C ASN A 239 5.31 1.63 -7.28
N SER A 240 5.86 0.41 -7.24
CA SER A 240 6.29 -0.21 -5.98
C SER A 240 7.42 0.57 -5.31
N GLN A 241 7.43 0.57 -3.98
CA GLN A 241 8.55 1.14 -3.23
C GLN A 241 9.82 0.29 -3.43
N ILE A 242 10.95 0.91 -3.79
CA ILE A 242 12.25 0.23 -3.92
C ILE A 242 13.22 0.68 -2.83
N GLU A 243 13.86 -0.30 -2.18
CA GLU A 243 15.03 -0.07 -1.32
C GLU A 243 16.24 -0.81 -1.89
N VAL A 244 17.30 -0.07 -2.20
CA VAL A 244 18.59 -0.61 -2.68
C VAL A 244 19.60 -0.52 -1.56
N LYS A 245 20.28 -1.63 -1.23
CA LYS A 245 21.32 -1.66 -0.18
C LYS A 245 22.52 -2.51 -0.60
N ASN A 246 23.71 -1.97 -0.38
CA ASN A 246 24.97 -2.65 -0.64
C ASN A 246 26.05 -2.10 0.31
N GLU A 247 26.63 -2.99 1.13
CA GLU A 247 27.67 -2.60 2.10
C GLU A 247 28.93 -2.03 1.42
N SER A 248 29.22 -2.43 0.18
CA SER A 248 30.37 -1.92 -0.56
C SER A 248 30.08 -0.54 -1.14
N SER A 249 28.97 -0.39 -1.87
CA SER A 249 28.35 0.86 -2.33
C SER A 249 27.25 0.54 -3.34
N ILE A 250 26.26 1.41 -3.51
CA ILE A 250 25.15 1.20 -4.47
C ILE A 250 25.33 1.84 -5.85
N TYR A 251 26.43 2.56 -6.13
CA TYR A 251 26.55 3.40 -7.34
C TYR A 251 26.26 2.65 -8.66
N ASN A 252 26.83 1.46 -8.84
CA ASN A 252 26.57 0.65 -10.03
C ASN A 252 25.14 0.11 -10.06
N ASP A 253 24.59 -0.26 -8.90
CA ASP A 253 23.24 -0.79 -8.79
C ASP A 253 22.22 0.29 -9.21
N VAL A 254 22.36 1.50 -8.67
CA VAL A 254 21.52 2.67 -9.02
C VAL A 254 21.67 3.04 -10.49
N LYS A 255 22.90 3.06 -11.01
CA LYS A 255 23.14 3.32 -12.43
C LYS A 255 22.44 2.30 -13.34
N THR A 256 22.54 1.01 -13.03
CA THR A 256 21.85 -0.04 -13.80
C THR A 256 20.34 0.12 -13.71
N LEU A 257 19.79 0.38 -12.52
CA LEU A 257 18.35 0.59 -12.34
C LEU A 257 17.85 1.79 -13.14
N LYS A 258 18.60 2.89 -13.20
CA LYS A 258 18.29 4.03 -14.07
C LYS A 258 18.36 3.64 -15.56
N GLU A 259 19.42 2.95 -15.99
CA GLU A 259 19.61 2.53 -17.39
C GLU A 259 18.51 1.58 -17.90
N VAL A 260 17.94 0.75 -17.03
CA VAL A 260 16.79 -0.10 -17.37
C VAL A 260 15.44 0.59 -17.13
N GLY A 261 15.45 1.87 -16.79
CA GLY A 261 14.24 2.67 -16.56
C GLY A 261 13.41 2.20 -15.39
N LEU A 262 14.01 1.61 -14.34
CA LEU A 262 13.29 1.16 -13.14
C LEU A 262 13.15 2.24 -12.07
N ILE A 263 13.99 3.28 -12.11
CA ILE A 263 13.95 4.43 -11.21
C ILE A 263 14.24 5.69 -12.01
N SER A 264 13.58 6.80 -11.66
CA SER A 264 13.97 8.12 -12.16
C SER A 264 14.87 8.83 -11.15
N LEU A 265 15.87 9.56 -11.66
CA LEU A 265 16.69 10.49 -10.87
C LEU A 265 16.43 11.95 -11.27
N GLU A 266 15.48 12.18 -12.18
CA GLU A 266 15.15 13.51 -12.72
C GLU A 266 14.29 14.31 -11.74
N GLY A 267 13.58 13.62 -10.83
CA GLY A 267 12.79 14.21 -9.76
C GLY A 267 13.30 13.87 -8.36
N MET A 268 13.39 14.87 -7.48
CA MET A 268 13.68 14.66 -6.05
C MET A 268 12.48 14.12 -5.27
N SER A 269 11.28 14.16 -5.86
CA SER A 269 10.01 13.74 -5.24
C SER A 269 9.97 12.25 -4.86
N GLU A 270 10.77 11.42 -5.52
CA GLU A 270 10.78 9.98 -5.32
C GLU A 270 11.81 9.52 -4.29
N ILE A 271 12.79 10.36 -3.96
CA ILE A 271 13.88 9.98 -3.03
C ILE A 271 13.43 10.22 -1.60
N ARG A 272 13.36 9.15 -0.80
CA ARG A 272 12.93 9.25 0.60
C ARG A 272 14.10 9.25 1.58
N LYS A 273 15.06 8.35 1.39
CA LYS A 273 16.20 8.19 2.32
C LYS A 273 17.49 7.83 1.61
N LEU A 274 18.59 8.35 2.16
CA LEU A 274 19.96 7.99 1.79
C LEU A 274 20.66 7.38 3.00
N TYR A 275 21.38 6.29 2.79
CA TYR A 275 22.22 5.64 3.80
C TYR A 275 23.68 5.82 3.39
N LEU A 276 24.46 6.46 4.25
CA LEU A 276 25.85 6.82 3.98
C LEU A 276 26.78 6.28 5.06
N GLN A 277 27.99 5.89 4.69
CA GLN A 277 29.05 5.55 5.62
C GLN A 277 30.24 6.50 5.42
N ASP A 278 30.63 7.18 6.48
CA ASP A 278 31.82 8.04 6.52
C ASP A 278 33.09 7.19 6.35
N LYS A 279 33.96 7.56 5.40
CA LYS A 279 35.16 6.77 5.04
C LYS A 279 36.27 6.90 6.07
N GLU A 280 36.33 8.00 6.82
CA GLU A 280 37.39 8.25 7.82
C GLU A 280 37.13 7.47 9.12
N THR A 281 35.89 7.52 9.59
CA THR A 281 35.48 6.96 10.88
C THR A 281 34.75 5.62 10.78
N GLY A 282 34.23 5.27 9.59
CA GLY A 282 33.36 4.11 9.40
C GLY A 282 31.95 4.29 9.98
N ASN A 283 31.61 5.49 10.46
CA ASN A 283 30.32 5.79 11.05
C ASN A 283 29.20 5.80 9.98
N ASN A 284 28.06 5.20 10.32
CA ASN A 284 26.88 5.22 9.47
C ASN A 284 26.00 6.43 9.79
N PHE A 285 25.55 7.09 8.73
CA PHE A 285 24.65 8.24 8.75
C PHE A 285 23.45 7.95 7.85
N ARG A 286 22.33 8.60 8.15
CA ARG A 286 21.11 8.53 7.34
C ARG A 286 20.63 9.94 7.07
N ILE A 287 20.30 10.23 5.83
CA ILE A 287 19.64 11.48 5.46
C ILE A 287 18.22 11.13 5.03
N THR A 288 17.23 11.85 5.56
CA THR A 288 15.83 11.74 5.15
C THR A 288 15.48 12.97 4.34
N VAL A 289 14.81 12.79 3.20
CA VAL A 289 14.24 13.88 2.43
C VAL A 289 12.82 14.11 2.94
N LYS A 290 12.56 15.31 3.44
CA LYS A 290 11.26 15.69 4.01
C LYS A 290 10.55 16.63 3.04
N HIS A 291 9.55 16.09 2.37
CA HIS A 291 8.69 16.84 1.46
C HIS A 291 7.73 17.74 2.24
N ARG A 292 7.67 19.00 1.85
CA ARG A 292 6.73 20.03 2.34
C ARG A 292 5.87 20.51 1.17
N ASP A 293 5.02 21.50 1.41
CA ASP A 293 4.13 22.03 0.37
C ASP A 293 4.84 22.88 -0.68
N GLN A 294 5.94 23.52 -0.31
CA GLN A 294 6.69 24.44 -1.18
C GLN A 294 7.98 23.83 -1.77
N GLY A 295 8.41 22.68 -1.27
CA GLY A 295 9.71 22.12 -1.60
C GLY A 295 10.05 20.94 -0.71
N PHE A 296 11.32 20.59 -0.65
CA PHE A 296 11.81 19.53 0.24
C PHE A 296 13.11 19.94 0.93
N GLU A 297 13.37 19.37 2.10
CA GLU A 297 14.57 19.63 2.91
C GLU A 297 15.28 18.32 3.25
N PHE A 298 16.59 18.38 3.47
CA PHE A 298 17.38 17.24 3.92
C PHE A 298 17.52 17.25 5.44
N GLU A 299 17.11 16.17 6.10
CA GLU A 299 17.23 15.98 7.54
C GLU A 299 18.29 14.91 7.84
N LEU A 300 19.34 15.27 8.58
CA LEU A 300 20.31 14.30 9.07
C LEU A 300 19.75 13.51 10.26
N VAL A 301 19.59 12.20 10.09
CA VAL A 301 19.16 11.26 11.12
C VAL A 301 20.37 10.46 11.62
N ALA A 302 21.02 10.98 12.66
CA ALA A 302 22.24 10.40 13.24
C ALA A 302 22.11 10.18 14.77
N PRO A 303 21.18 9.32 15.23
CA PRO A 303 21.00 9.08 16.65
C PRO A 303 22.26 8.46 17.26
N ARG A 304 22.60 8.86 18.48
CA ARG A 304 23.80 8.44 19.24
C ARG A 304 25.12 8.95 18.63
N LYS A 305 25.07 9.98 17.79
CA LYS A 305 26.24 10.72 17.31
C LYS A 305 26.35 12.05 18.03
N LEU A 306 27.59 12.45 18.34
CA LEU A 306 27.91 13.74 18.95
C LEU A 306 27.63 14.89 17.97
N ASP A 307 27.32 16.08 18.47
CA ASP A 307 27.10 17.27 17.61
C ASP A 307 28.36 17.54 16.76
N SER A 308 29.56 17.39 17.32
CA SER A 308 30.83 17.51 16.58
C SER A 308 30.97 16.53 15.41
N GLU A 309 30.49 15.29 15.58
CA GLU A 309 30.46 14.30 14.50
C GLU A 309 29.41 14.64 13.44
N ARG A 310 28.23 15.11 13.85
CA ARG A 310 27.15 15.53 12.96
C ARG A 310 27.57 16.75 12.13
N ASP A 311 28.13 17.76 12.77
CA ASP A 311 28.56 19.00 12.13
C ASP A 311 29.69 18.74 11.14
N ARG A 312 30.67 17.90 11.51
CA ARG A 312 31.71 17.46 10.57
C ARG A 312 31.11 16.73 9.37
N PHE A 313 30.17 15.82 9.60
CA PHE A 313 29.50 15.11 8.50
C PHE A 313 28.73 16.09 7.60
N LYS A 314 27.93 17.00 8.17
CA LYS A 314 27.20 18.04 7.43
C LYS A 314 28.15 18.90 6.61
N GLN A 315 29.25 19.37 7.19
CA GLN A 315 30.27 20.16 6.47
C GLN A 315 30.90 19.39 5.31
N ASN A 316 31.26 18.11 5.53
CA ASN A 316 31.81 17.26 4.48
C ASN A 316 30.77 16.98 3.38
N PHE A 317 29.51 16.75 3.74
CA PHE A 317 28.41 16.55 2.82
C PHE A 317 28.15 17.80 1.96
N VAL A 318 28.01 18.96 2.59
CA VAL A 318 27.85 20.25 1.91
C VAL A 318 29.06 20.54 1.02
N SER A 319 30.28 20.31 1.49
CA SER A 319 31.48 20.57 0.68
C SER A 319 31.61 19.63 -0.53
N ALA A 320 31.04 18.44 -0.44
CA ALA A 320 31.07 17.44 -1.51
C ALA A 320 29.96 17.63 -2.53
N THR A 321 28.77 18.02 -2.08
CA THR A 321 27.54 17.99 -2.88
C THR A 321 27.01 19.38 -3.18
N ASP A 322 27.42 20.38 -2.41
CA ASP A 322 26.85 21.73 -2.41
C ASP A 322 25.34 21.72 -2.10
N ILE A 323 24.91 20.75 -1.28
CA ILE A 323 23.54 20.59 -0.77
C ILE A 323 23.54 20.83 0.74
N ALA A 324 22.71 21.76 1.20
CA ALA A 324 22.64 22.22 2.57
C ALA A 324 21.44 21.61 3.33
N PHE A 325 21.59 21.50 4.66
CA PHE A 325 20.57 20.92 5.55
C PHE A 325 19.61 21.97 6.14
N ASP A 326 19.92 23.26 5.97
CA ASP A 326 19.16 24.41 6.46
C ASP A 326 18.37 25.12 5.35
N LYS A 327 18.32 24.52 4.16
CA LYS A 327 17.62 25.05 2.98
C LYS A 327 16.38 24.23 2.64
N LEU A 328 15.35 24.92 2.16
CA LEU A 328 14.16 24.33 1.53
C LEU A 328 14.29 24.51 0.02
N TYR A 329 14.45 23.40 -0.71
CA TYR A 329 14.63 23.39 -2.15
C TYR A 329 13.28 23.40 -2.86
N ASP A 330 13.04 24.42 -3.68
CA ASP A 330 11.79 24.58 -4.42
C ASP A 330 11.63 23.49 -5.48
N TYR A 331 10.43 22.90 -5.56
CA TYR A 331 10.13 21.86 -6.55
C TYR A 331 10.27 22.35 -7.99
N SER A 332 9.91 23.61 -8.25
CA SER A 332 9.97 24.20 -9.58
C SER A 332 11.37 24.30 -10.15
N SER A 333 12.36 24.45 -9.27
CA SER A 333 13.76 24.50 -9.67
C SER A 333 14.34 23.11 -9.93
N GLN A 334 13.62 22.03 -9.64
CA GLN A 334 14.11 20.66 -9.82
C GLN A 334 13.74 20.03 -11.17
N ALA A 335 13.03 20.74 -12.06
CA ALA A 335 12.55 20.21 -13.34
C ALA A 335 11.66 18.95 -13.23
N ASP A 336 10.97 18.77 -12.10
CA ASP A 336 10.06 17.64 -11.85
C ASP A 336 8.63 17.97 -12.30
N GLU A 337 8.48 18.27 -13.59
CA GLU A 337 7.22 18.71 -14.20
C GLU A 337 6.11 17.66 -14.05
N ARG A 338 6.45 16.37 -14.22
CA ARG A 338 5.56 15.22 -13.98
C ARG A 338 4.94 15.23 -12.58
N PHE A 339 5.74 15.48 -11.54
CA PHE A 339 5.24 15.58 -10.17
C PHE A 339 4.34 16.81 -9.98
N LEU A 340 4.73 17.96 -10.52
CA LEU A 340 3.99 19.21 -10.36
C LEU A 340 2.62 19.13 -11.04
N VAL A 341 2.54 18.63 -12.28
CA VAL A 341 1.28 18.41 -13.00
C VAL A 341 0.36 17.50 -12.20
N ASN A 342 0.87 16.36 -11.71
CA ASN A 342 0.05 15.45 -10.91
C ASN A 342 -0.39 16.06 -9.57
N ARG A 343 0.41 16.93 -8.95
CA ARG A 343 0.02 17.61 -7.72
C ARG A 343 -1.10 18.64 -7.96
N ILE A 344 -1.05 19.34 -9.09
CA ILE A 344 -2.12 20.25 -9.53
C ILE A 344 -3.40 19.47 -9.84
N LEU A 345 -3.29 18.40 -10.64
CA LEU A 345 -4.41 17.50 -10.98
C LEU A 345 -4.93 16.68 -9.78
N ALA A 346 -4.29 16.78 -8.61
CA ALA A 346 -4.83 16.29 -7.34
C ALA A 346 -5.69 17.35 -6.62
N GLU A 347 -6.24 18.33 -7.35
CA GLU A 347 -7.09 19.42 -6.86
C GLU A 347 -6.39 20.33 -5.83
N SER A 348 -5.05 20.42 -5.92
CA SER A 348 -4.26 21.24 -5.00
C SER A 348 -4.20 22.70 -5.48
N ALA A 349 -5.09 23.54 -4.95
CA ALA A 349 -5.09 24.98 -5.21
C ALA A 349 -3.77 25.67 -4.85
N ASP A 350 -3.12 25.23 -3.77
CA ASP A 350 -1.79 25.71 -3.38
C ASP A 350 -0.73 25.36 -4.42
N ALA A 351 -0.79 24.16 -5.00
CA ALA A 351 0.15 23.76 -6.03
C ALA A 351 -0.09 24.52 -7.32
N TYR A 352 -1.35 24.70 -7.73
CA TYR A 352 -1.70 25.47 -8.93
C TYR A 352 -1.19 26.90 -8.83
N THR A 353 -1.52 27.60 -7.74
CA THR A 353 -1.14 29.01 -7.54
C THR A 353 0.37 29.22 -7.55
N LYS A 354 1.14 28.23 -7.08
CA LYS A 354 2.58 28.34 -6.94
C LYS A 354 3.35 27.90 -8.18
N TYR A 355 2.93 26.80 -8.81
CA TYR A 355 3.75 26.08 -9.77
C TYR A 355 3.25 26.16 -11.20
N TYR A 356 2.00 26.57 -11.45
CA TYR A 356 1.43 26.58 -12.80
C TYR A 356 2.27 27.43 -13.77
N GLU A 357 2.70 28.64 -13.37
CA GLU A 357 3.53 29.52 -14.21
C GLU A 357 4.94 28.96 -14.48
N GLU A 358 5.37 27.95 -13.72
CA GLU A 358 6.69 27.33 -13.82
C GLU A 358 6.68 26.06 -14.68
N LEU A 359 5.50 25.57 -15.06
CA LEU A 359 5.33 24.49 -16.03
C LEU A 359 5.70 24.96 -17.44
N GLY A 360 6.19 24.04 -18.27
CA GLY A 360 6.34 24.18 -19.70
C GLY A 360 5.00 24.38 -20.40
N SER A 361 5.02 24.94 -21.61
CA SER A 361 3.78 25.34 -22.32
C SER A 361 2.83 24.18 -22.57
N GLU A 362 3.35 23.00 -22.92
CA GLU A 362 2.51 21.83 -23.20
C GLU A 362 1.86 21.29 -21.91
N ALA A 363 2.59 21.31 -20.79
CA ALA A 363 2.05 20.97 -19.48
C ALA A 363 1.02 22.00 -18.97
N GLN A 364 1.23 23.30 -19.25
CA GLN A 364 0.23 24.33 -18.97
C GLN A 364 -1.04 24.13 -19.79
N ASP A 365 -0.90 23.87 -21.10
CA ASP A 365 -2.02 23.61 -22.00
C ASP A 365 -2.83 22.39 -21.52
N LEU A 366 -2.16 21.29 -21.13
CA LEU A 366 -2.82 20.12 -20.55
C LEU A 366 -3.56 20.46 -19.25
N VAL A 367 -2.92 21.20 -18.34
CA VAL A 367 -3.55 21.59 -17.07
C VAL A 367 -4.79 22.46 -17.35
N ASP A 368 -4.68 23.46 -18.23
CA ASP A 368 -5.78 24.37 -18.58
C ASP A 368 -6.97 23.64 -19.23
N ASP A 369 -6.70 22.62 -20.04
CA ASP A 369 -7.75 21.81 -20.63
C ASP A 369 -8.50 20.99 -19.57
N LEU A 370 -7.78 20.49 -18.56
CA LEU A 370 -8.28 19.56 -17.56
C LEU A 370 -8.84 20.19 -16.28
N ILE A 371 -8.55 21.44 -15.97
CA ILE A 371 -9.01 22.05 -14.72
C ILE A 371 -9.97 23.22 -14.94
N GLU A 372 -10.90 23.38 -14.01
CA GLU A 372 -11.65 24.61 -13.81
C GLU A 372 -11.25 25.22 -12.46
N THR A 373 -10.95 26.52 -12.47
CA THR A 373 -10.62 27.24 -11.23
C THR A 373 -11.76 28.19 -10.84
N SER A 374 -12.13 28.16 -9.57
CA SER A 374 -13.16 29.03 -9.01
C SER A 374 -12.74 29.59 -7.66
N GLU A 375 -13.33 30.71 -7.25
CA GLU A 375 -13.12 31.28 -5.92
C GLU A 375 -14.33 30.98 -5.03
N GLU A 376 -14.11 30.19 -3.98
CA GLU A 376 -15.12 29.89 -2.97
C GLU A 376 -14.83 30.64 -1.67
N THR A 377 -15.88 31.14 -1.01
CA THR A 377 -15.75 31.77 0.30
C THR A 377 -16.16 30.78 1.39
N ARG A 378 -15.20 30.37 2.24
CA ARG A 378 -15.45 29.47 3.38
C ARG A 378 -15.20 30.15 4.72
N LYS A 379 -15.98 29.77 5.73
CA LYS A 379 -15.77 30.15 7.14
C LYS A 379 -14.94 29.08 7.84
N ILE A 380 -14.12 29.48 8.81
CA ILE A 380 -13.30 28.54 9.60
C ILE A 380 -13.82 28.55 11.03
N CYS A 381 -14.21 27.38 11.56
CA CYS A 381 -14.65 27.24 12.94
C CYS A 381 -13.50 27.57 13.90
N ARG A 382 -13.73 28.46 14.87
CA ARG A 382 -12.69 28.84 15.84
C ARG A 382 -12.31 27.75 16.83
N SER A 383 -13.22 26.80 17.09
CA SER A 383 -13.00 25.76 18.10
C SER A 383 -12.24 24.55 17.57
N CYS A 384 -12.42 24.20 16.30
CA CYS A 384 -11.84 22.98 15.73
C CYS A 384 -11.09 23.21 14.41
N SER A 385 -11.05 24.45 13.92
CA SER A 385 -10.44 24.83 12.64
C SER A 385 -11.04 24.15 11.42
N ASN A 386 -12.20 23.50 11.56
CA ASN A 386 -12.90 22.89 10.44
C ASN A 386 -13.49 23.98 9.53
N GLN A 387 -13.46 23.73 8.23
CA GLN A 387 -13.92 24.67 7.22
C GLN A 387 -15.37 24.36 6.86
N VAL A 388 -16.18 25.41 6.78
CA VAL A 388 -17.62 25.30 6.63
C VAL A 388 -18.09 26.31 5.57
N GLU A 389 -19.11 25.96 4.81
CA GLU A 389 -19.72 26.88 3.84
C GLU A 389 -20.19 28.16 4.54
N THR A 390 -20.21 29.27 3.80
CA THR A 390 -20.61 30.57 4.36
C THR A 390 -22.06 30.61 4.81
N ASP A 391 -22.89 29.68 4.34
CA ASP A 391 -24.32 29.60 4.63
C ASP A 391 -24.64 28.78 5.89
N GLU A 392 -23.68 28.07 6.46
CA GLU A 392 -23.86 27.31 7.69
C GLU A 392 -23.67 28.17 8.94
N ASP A 393 -24.59 28.01 9.89
CA ASP A 393 -24.61 28.73 11.16
C ASP A 393 -23.93 27.94 12.30
N GLU A 394 -23.68 26.63 12.14
CA GLU A 394 -23.05 25.76 13.14
C GLU A 394 -22.08 24.78 12.46
N CYS A 395 -20.91 24.54 13.06
CA CYS A 395 -19.92 23.62 12.51
C CYS A 395 -20.35 22.16 12.68
N GLU A 396 -20.55 21.39 11.60
CA GLU A 396 -20.99 19.98 11.67
C GLU A 396 -20.10 19.08 12.55
N GLU A 397 -18.79 19.32 12.57
CA GLU A 397 -17.83 18.50 13.34
C GLU A 397 -17.85 18.76 14.86
N CYS A 398 -18.20 19.96 15.32
CA CYS A 398 -18.11 20.31 16.75
C CYS A 398 -19.32 21.05 17.34
N GLY A 399 -20.30 21.39 16.52
CA GLY A 399 -21.53 22.11 16.89
C GLY A 399 -21.31 23.56 17.35
N ASN A 400 -20.15 24.15 17.07
CA ASN A 400 -19.84 25.52 17.46
C ASN A 400 -20.32 26.53 16.41
N ASP A 401 -20.79 27.69 16.85
CA ASP A 401 -21.35 28.77 16.03
C ASP A 401 -20.38 29.97 15.85
N ASP A 402 -19.19 29.91 16.45
CA ASP A 402 -18.15 30.95 16.33
C ASP A 402 -17.13 30.62 15.23
N PHE A 403 -17.05 31.53 14.24
CA PHE A 403 -16.23 31.40 13.04
C PHE A 403 -15.30 32.60 12.84
N PHE A 404 -14.16 32.37 12.19
CA PHE A 404 -13.32 33.45 11.65
C PHE A 404 -14.00 34.17 10.47
N GLU A 405 -13.47 35.34 10.10
CA GLU A 405 -13.92 36.03 8.89
C GLU A 405 -13.81 35.09 7.68
N PRO A 406 -14.82 35.08 6.79
CA PRO A 406 -14.79 34.23 5.62
C PRO A 406 -13.55 34.49 4.77
N VAL A 407 -12.86 33.43 4.37
CA VAL A 407 -11.65 33.50 3.54
C VAL A 407 -12.02 33.07 2.13
N GLU A 408 -11.71 33.92 1.14
CA GLU A 408 -11.74 33.55 -0.27
C GLU A 408 -10.61 32.56 -0.54
N ARG A 409 -10.96 31.40 -1.10
CA ARG A 409 -10.00 30.35 -1.47
C ARG A 409 -10.23 29.96 -2.91
N LEU A 410 -9.12 29.79 -3.62
CA LEU A 410 -9.12 29.14 -4.92
C LEU A 410 -9.49 27.67 -4.73
N VAL A 411 -10.41 27.19 -5.54
CA VAL A 411 -10.76 25.78 -5.72
C VAL A 411 -10.31 25.39 -7.13
N VAL A 412 -9.67 24.23 -7.22
CA VAL A 412 -9.25 23.61 -8.48
C VAL A 412 -10.10 22.36 -8.61
N ASP A 413 -10.98 22.33 -9.61
CA ASP A 413 -11.79 21.17 -9.95
C ASP A 413 -11.23 20.52 -11.22
N VAL A 414 -11.09 19.19 -11.22
CA VAL A 414 -10.52 18.44 -12.35
C VAL A 414 -11.63 17.78 -13.15
N ASP A 415 -11.65 18.06 -14.45
CA ASP A 415 -12.57 17.48 -15.42
C ASP A 415 -12.08 16.10 -15.87
N GLU A 416 -12.50 15.06 -15.14
CA GLU A 416 -12.14 13.67 -15.46
C GLU A 416 -12.71 13.17 -16.80
N ASP A 417 -13.81 13.76 -17.28
CA ASP A 417 -14.41 13.38 -18.56
C ASP A 417 -13.54 13.89 -19.72
N LYS A 418 -13.01 15.12 -19.62
CA LYS A 418 -12.00 15.62 -20.57
C LYS A 418 -10.69 14.84 -20.51
N ALA A 419 -10.23 14.46 -19.31
CA ALA A 419 -9.05 13.61 -19.17
C ALA A 419 -9.23 12.26 -19.89
N PHE A 420 -10.45 11.70 -19.82
CA PHE A 420 -10.81 10.53 -20.60
C PHE A 420 -10.85 10.80 -22.12
N ASP A 421 -11.36 11.96 -22.54
CA ASP A 421 -11.42 12.31 -23.97
C ASP A 421 -10.02 12.42 -24.60
N LEU A 422 -9.07 13.10 -23.94
CA LEU A 422 -7.68 13.19 -24.40
C LEU A 422 -7.01 11.83 -24.50
N LEU A 423 -7.17 11.00 -23.46
CA LEU A 423 -6.70 9.63 -23.47
C LEU A 423 -7.28 8.84 -24.65
N PHE A 424 -8.60 8.95 -24.87
CA PHE A 424 -9.30 8.15 -25.87
C PHE A 424 -8.79 8.46 -27.27
N GLU A 425 -8.52 9.73 -27.58
CA GLU A 425 -7.89 10.15 -28.83
C GLU A 425 -6.52 9.49 -29.02
N GLU A 426 -5.67 9.49 -27.98
CA GLU A 426 -4.34 8.87 -28.04
C GLU A 426 -4.41 7.33 -28.24
N LEU A 427 -5.39 6.67 -27.61
CA LEU A 427 -5.60 5.24 -27.78
C LEU A 427 -6.16 4.87 -29.16
N GLU A 428 -6.93 5.74 -29.80
CA GLU A 428 -7.44 5.54 -31.17
C GLU A 428 -6.33 5.60 -32.22
N ASP A 429 -5.36 6.49 -32.04
CA ASP A 429 -4.23 6.68 -32.98
C ASP A 429 -3.06 5.70 -32.74
N CYS A 430 -3.07 5.00 -31.61
CA CYS A 430 -2.04 4.04 -31.22
C CYS A 430 -2.07 2.73 -32.04
N SER A 431 -0.89 2.12 -32.22
CA SER A 431 -0.67 0.78 -32.79
C SER A 431 0.12 -0.11 -31.81
N PRO A 432 -0.50 -0.59 -30.72
CA PRO A 432 0.23 -1.18 -29.60
C PRO A 432 1.14 -2.35 -29.98
N SER A 433 2.36 -2.39 -29.43
CA SER A 433 3.35 -3.44 -29.67
C SER A 433 3.98 -3.99 -28.39
N HIS A 434 4.22 -5.30 -28.37
CA HIS A 434 4.95 -5.94 -27.27
C HIS A 434 5.68 -7.21 -27.75
N ASP A 435 6.87 -7.46 -27.20
CA ASP A 435 7.76 -8.57 -27.64
C ASP A 435 7.13 -9.97 -27.51
N LYS A 436 6.21 -10.15 -26.56
CA LYS A 436 5.58 -11.45 -26.26
C LYS A 436 4.12 -11.55 -26.68
N LEU A 437 3.56 -10.49 -27.25
CA LEU A 437 2.15 -10.42 -27.64
C LEU A 437 2.02 -9.74 -29.00
N SER A 438 1.54 -10.47 -30.00
CA SER A 438 1.17 -9.85 -31.27
C SER A 438 -0.26 -9.33 -31.18
N ILE A 439 -0.39 -8.00 -31.19
CA ILE A 439 -1.66 -7.28 -31.22
C ILE A 439 -1.96 -6.94 -32.68
N GLN A 440 -3.12 -7.34 -33.18
CA GLN A 440 -3.59 -7.06 -34.54
C GLN A 440 -5.02 -6.53 -34.49
N GLU A 441 -5.41 -5.74 -35.50
CA GLU A 441 -6.77 -5.21 -35.62
C GLU A 441 -7.21 -4.45 -34.36
N TRP A 442 -6.31 -3.60 -33.84
CA TRP A 442 -6.59 -2.72 -32.71
C TRP A 442 -7.72 -1.75 -33.05
N GLN A 443 -8.76 -1.75 -32.22
CA GLN A 443 -9.87 -0.82 -32.28
C GLN A 443 -10.27 -0.43 -30.87
N VAL A 444 -10.56 0.84 -30.63
CA VAL A 444 -11.01 1.33 -29.34
C VAL A 444 -12.39 1.95 -29.48
N ASP A 445 -13.33 1.54 -28.64
CA ASP A 445 -14.68 2.09 -28.58
C ASP A 445 -14.96 2.71 -27.21
N ARG A 446 -15.82 3.73 -27.16
CA ARG A 446 -16.27 4.33 -25.89
C ARG A 446 -17.32 3.45 -25.23
N ASP A 447 -17.13 3.16 -23.96
CA ASP A 447 -18.11 2.49 -23.09
C ASP A 447 -18.24 3.23 -21.74
N HIS A 448 -19.10 2.75 -20.84
CA HIS A 448 -19.31 3.36 -19.54
C HIS A 448 -19.48 2.33 -18.42
N PHE A 449 -18.89 2.61 -17.26
CA PHE A 449 -19.25 1.94 -16.02
C PHE A 449 -20.34 2.71 -15.25
N GLY A 450 -21.15 1.97 -14.49
CA GLY A 450 -22.22 2.54 -13.66
C GLY A 450 -23.57 2.68 -14.38
N SER A 451 -24.51 3.38 -13.75
CA SER A 451 -25.84 3.64 -14.30
C SER A 451 -26.38 4.98 -13.79
N GLY A 452 -27.17 5.67 -14.61
CA GLY A 452 -27.75 6.97 -14.24
C GLY A 452 -26.68 8.07 -14.20
N GLU A 453 -26.67 8.85 -13.12
CA GLU A 453 -25.76 10.00 -12.92
C GLU A 453 -24.34 9.59 -12.51
N SER A 454 -24.11 8.34 -12.10
CA SER A 454 -22.77 7.82 -11.76
C SER A 454 -22.09 7.09 -12.93
N LYS A 455 -22.34 7.55 -14.16
CA LYS A 455 -21.70 6.97 -15.34
C LYS A 455 -20.27 7.51 -15.44
N ARG A 456 -19.30 6.61 -15.41
CA ARG A 456 -17.91 6.92 -15.69
C ARG A 456 -17.58 6.45 -17.11
N PRO A 457 -17.04 7.30 -17.98
CA PRO A 457 -16.59 6.89 -19.30
C PRO A 457 -15.35 5.98 -19.20
N ILE A 458 -15.25 5.02 -20.12
CA ILE A 458 -14.13 4.08 -20.23
C ILE A 458 -13.86 3.75 -21.69
N GLY A 459 -12.62 3.35 -22.00
CA GLY A 459 -12.23 2.85 -23.31
C GLY A 459 -12.32 1.34 -23.33
N LEU A 460 -12.95 0.77 -24.35
CA LEU A 460 -12.95 -0.67 -24.60
C LEU A 460 -12.12 -0.93 -25.85
N ALA A 461 -10.90 -1.43 -25.66
CA ALA A 461 -10.05 -1.84 -26.76
C ALA A 461 -10.34 -3.30 -27.14
N SER A 462 -10.52 -3.54 -28.43
CA SER A 462 -10.67 -4.84 -29.05
C SER A 462 -9.48 -5.13 -29.95
N PHE A 463 -8.98 -6.35 -29.93
CA PHE A 463 -7.89 -6.77 -30.80
C PHE A 463 -7.88 -8.28 -31.02
N HIS A 464 -7.19 -8.71 -32.07
CA HIS A 464 -6.83 -10.10 -32.28
C HIS A 464 -5.41 -10.37 -31.78
N GLY A 465 -5.30 -11.17 -30.72
CA GLY A 465 -4.06 -11.72 -30.22
C GLY A 465 -3.70 -13.00 -30.97
N LEU A 466 -2.44 -13.17 -31.37
CA LEU A 466 -1.95 -14.48 -31.82
C LEU A 466 -1.46 -15.28 -30.61
N ASP A 467 -2.32 -16.17 -30.09
CA ASP A 467 -1.90 -17.20 -29.16
C ASP A 467 -1.32 -18.39 -29.95
N ILE A 468 -0.04 -18.68 -29.72
CA ILE A 468 0.63 -19.84 -30.32
C ILE A 468 0.40 -21.03 -29.39
N GLU A 469 -0.58 -21.86 -29.73
CA GLU A 469 -0.98 -23.05 -28.98
C GLU A 469 -0.48 -24.35 -29.66
N GLY A 470 0.82 -24.61 -29.56
CA GLY A 470 1.46 -25.77 -30.21
C GLY A 470 1.75 -25.53 -31.71
N ASP A 471 1.41 -26.47 -32.59
CA ASP A 471 1.52 -26.30 -34.06
C ASP A 471 0.31 -25.52 -34.65
N VAL A 472 -0.60 -25.03 -33.79
CA VAL A 472 -1.80 -24.29 -34.15
C VAL A 472 -1.66 -22.87 -33.60
N SER A 473 -1.73 -21.87 -34.48
CA SER A 473 -1.93 -20.48 -34.09
C SER A 473 -3.43 -20.23 -33.99
N THR A 474 -3.94 -19.96 -32.81
CA THR A 474 -5.30 -19.46 -32.63
C THR A 474 -5.25 -17.95 -32.48
N THR A 475 -5.86 -17.25 -33.41
CA THR A 475 -6.20 -15.83 -33.21
C THR A 475 -7.30 -15.77 -32.15
N SER A 476 -6.97 -15.33 -30.94
CA SER A 476 -7.94 -15.06 -29.88
C SER A 476 -8.40 -13.61 -29.99
N TYR A 477 -9.71 -13.39 -29.89
CA TYR A 477 -10.24 -12.04 -29.77
C TYR A 477 -10.12 -11.61 -28.29
N GLY A 478 -9.43 -10.50 -28.04
CA GLY A 478 -9.21 -9.90 -26.73
C GLY A 478 -9.98 -8.59 -26.57
N GLU A 479 -10.46 -8.32 -25.36
CA GLU A 479 -11.10 -7.07 -24.97
C GLU A 479 -10.45 -6.53 -23.68
N ILE A 480 -9.94 -5.30 -23.70
CA ILE A 480 -9.29 -4.67 -22.55
C ILE A 480 -9.95 -3.33 -22.23
N TYR A 481 -10.21 -3.12 -20.94
CA TYR A 481 -10.84 -1.91 -20.43
C TYR A 481 -9.79 -0.89 -19.99
N PHE A 482 -9.76 0.28 -20.60
CA PHE A 482 -8.96 1.43 -20.20
C PHE A 482 -9.79 2.34 -19.29
N VAL A 483 -9.29 2.57 -18.07
CA VAL A 483 -10.04 3.28 -17.03
C VAL A 483 -9.18 4.40 -16.45
N SER A 484 -9.58 5.64 -16.70
CA SER A 484 -9.05 6.82 -16.02
C SER A 484 -9.43 6.79 -14.53
N LEU A 485 -8.46 7.01 -13.66
CA LEU A 485 -8.70 7.04 -12.21
C LEU A 485 -8.77 8.45 -11.63
N GLY A 486 -7.86 9.34 -12.00
CA GLY A 486 -7.85 10.73 -11.52
C GLY A 486 -7.86 10.81 -9.99
N ASN A 487 -8.87 11.50 -9.43
CA ASN A 487 -9.07 11.62 -7.98
C ASN A 487 -10.16 10.67 -7.46
N GLN A 488 -10.85 9.99 -8.36
CA GLN A 488 -11.92 9.05 -8.06
C GLN A 488 -11.42 7.64 -7.68
N ARG A 489 -12.29 6.89 -6.99
CA ARG A 489 -12.00 5.51 -6.58
C ARG A 489 -12.13 4.55 -7.75
N ARG A 490 -11.29 3.51 -7.76
CA ARG A 490 -11.39 2.40 -8.73
C ARG A 490 -12.81 1.79 -8.76
N PRO A 491 -13.42 1.60 -9.95
CA PRO A 491 -14.72 0.95 -10.07
C PRO A 491 -14.69 -0.49 -9.53
N ARG A 492 -15.66 -0.83 -8.67
CA ARG A 492 -15.78 -2.19 -8.09
C ARG A 492 -16.03 -3.25 -9.16
N GLN A 493 -16.61 -2.86 -10.29
CA GLN A 493 -16.90 -3.73 -11.43
C GLN A 493 -15.62 -4.45 -11.92
N LEU A 494 -14.47 -3.78 -11.91
CA LEU A 494 -13.21 -4.38 -12.35
C LEU A 494 -12.83 -5.64 -11.58
N ASP A 495 -13.08 -5.65 -10.26
CA ASP A 495 -12.80 -6.80 -9.38
C ASP A 495 -13.97 -7.80 -9.35
N ASP A 496 -15.20 -7.29 -9.35
CA ASP A 496 -16.40 -8.11 -9.26
C ASP A 496 -16.64 -8.96 -10.52
N TYR A 497 -16.16 -8.48 -11.67
CA TYR A 497 -16.30 -9.11 -12.98
C TYR A 497 -14.95 -9.64 -13.50
N LEU A 498 -13.84 -9.40 -12.77
CA LEU A 498 -12.48 -9.81 -13.15
C LEU A 498 -12.15 -9.38 -14.58
N LEU A 499 -12.41 -8.12 -14.90
CA LEU A 499 -12.18 -7.54 -16.22
C LEU A 499 -10.69 -7.32 -16.44
N GLU A 500 -10.20 -7.64 -17.63
CA GLU A 500 -8.86 -7.26 -18.10
C GLU A 500 -8.83 -5.74 -18.22
N SER A 501 -7.96 -5.07 -17.48
CA SER A 501 -8.01 -3.61 -17.42
C SER A 501 -6.66 -2.95 -17.25
N VAL A 502 -6.49 -1.84 -17.95
CA VAL A 502 -5.41 -0.89 -17.82
C VAL A 502 -5.95 0.32 -17.05
N LEU A 503 -5.25 0.70 -15.98
CA LEU A 503 -5.56 1.85 -15.16
C LEU A 503 -4.69 3.01 -15.60
N ILE A 504 -5.33 4.12 -15.93
CA ILE A 504 -4.62 5.35 -16.27
C ILE A 504 -4.67 6.27 -15.07
N THR A 505 -3.47 6.59 -14.58
CA THR A 505 -3.27 7.32 -13.35
C THR A 505 -2.85 8.74 -13.62
N PHE A 506 -3.44 9.65 -12.87
CA PHE A 506 -3.07 11.06 -12.77
C PHE A 506 -3.64 11.62 -11.47
N GLY A 507 -3.19 12.79 -11.04
CA GLY A 507 -3.70 13.42 -9.83
C GLY A 507 -3.44 12.55 -8.59
N GLY A 508 -4.44 12.43 -7.73
CA GLY A 508 -4.36 11.66 -6.49
C GLY A 508 -4.15 10.16 -6.68
N SER A 509 -4.57 9.60 -7.82
CA SER A 509 -4.44 8.15 -8.09
C SER A 509 -3.02 7.68 -8.35
N ARG A 510 -2.07 8.56 -8.72
CA ARG A 510 -0.66 8.21 -9.03
C ARG A 510 -0.01 7.36 -7.94
N THR A 511 -0.29 7.70 -6.68
CA THR A 511 0.33 7.08 -5.50
C THR A 511 -0.33 5.76 -5.08
N THR A 512 -1.41 5.34 -5.75
CA THR A 512 -2.22 4.20 -5.30
C THR A 512 -1.81 2.91 -6.00
N GLN A 513 -1.13 2.01 -5.28
CA GLN A 513 -0.77 0.68 -5.78
C GLN A 513 -2.02 -0.14 -6.17
N GLN A 514 -2.06 -0.70 -7.39
CA GLN A 514 -3.13 -1.60 -7.83
C GLN A 514 -2.56 -2.84 -8.54
N GLU A 515 -2.28 -3.88 -7.77
CA GLU A 515 -1.77 -5.16 -8.29
C GLU A 515 -2.77 -5.87 -9.23
N GLY A 516 -2.25 -6.48 -10.30
CA GLY A 516 -3.03 -7.31 -11.23
C GLY A 516 -3.78 -6.52 -12.31
N PHE A 517 -3.30 -5.32 -12.62
CA PHE A 517 -3.79 -4.41 -13.66
C PHE A 517 -2.60 -3.89 -14.48
N GLY A 518 -2.85 -3.55 -15.75
CA GLY A 518 -1.92 -2.71 -16.51
C GLY A 518 -1.96 -1.28 -15.99
N HIS A 519 -0.89 -0.53 -16.17
CA HIS A 519 -0.77 0.85 -15.67
C HIS A 519 -0.20 1.75 -16.75
N LEU A 520 -0.79 2.93 -16.87
CA LEU A 520 -0.28 4.04 -17.68
C LEU A 520 -0.41 5.34 -16.88
N SER A 521 0.51 6.26 -17.10
CA SER A 521 0.43 7.63 -16.58
C SER A 521 -0.13 8.52 -17.68
N LEU A 522 -1.10 9.36 -17.35
CA LEU A 522 -1.65 10.33 -18.32
C LEU A 522 -0.57 11.30 -18.80
N TYR A 523 0.34 11.69 -17.89
CA TYR A 523 1.45 12.57 -18.23
C TYR A 523 2.37 11.92 -19.27
N ASP A 524 2.73 10.65 -19.06
CA ASP A 524 3.69 9.94 -19.90
C ASP A 524 3.12 9.69 -21.29
N LEU A 525 1.80 9.48 -21.38
CA LEU A 525 1.11 9.29 -22.66
C LEU A 525 0.99 10.58 -23.49
N LEU A 526 0.86 11.74 -22.83
CA LEU A 526 0.50 12.99 -23.51
C LEU A 526 1.64 14.01 -23.64
N LEU A 527 2.63 13.95 -22.76
CA LEU A 527 3.67 14.98 -22.64
C LEU A 527 5.11 14.44 -22.67
N ASP A 528 5.32 13.14 -22.47
CA ASP A 528 6.67 12.58 -22.41
C ASP A 528 7.11 12.05 -23.79
N ASP A 529 7.84 12.90 -24.52
CA ASP A 529 8.39 12.60 -25.86
C ASP A 529 9.36 11.39 -25.87
N ASP A 530 9.94 11.02 -24.72
CA ASP A 530 10.87 9.89 -24.62
C ASP A 530 10.12 8.55 -24.49
N VAL A 531 8.82 8.59 -24.18
CA VAL A 531 7.95 7.42 -24.08
C VAL A 531 7.37 7.07 -25.44
N ASN A 532 7.66 5.87 -25.93
CA ASN A 532 6.96 5.34 -27.11
C ASN A 532 5.57 4.84 -26.69
N THR A 533 4.52 5.59 -27.02
CA THR A 533 3.11 5.27 -26.74
C THR A 533 2.74 3.85 -27.15
N ASP A 534 3.16 3.38 -28.33
CA ASP A 534 2.82 2.04 -28.82
C ASP A 534 3.38 0.92 -27.93
N ASP A 535 4.63 1.09 -27.48
CA ASP A 535 5.29 0.12 -26.60
C ASP A 535 4.73 0.19 -25.17
N ALA A 536 4.45 1.41 -24.66
CA ALA A 536 3.87 1.61 -23.34
C ALA A 536 2.46 1.00 -23.23
N VAL A 537 1.60 1.26 -24.21
CA VAL A 537 0.25 0.68 -24.27
C VAL A 537 0.34 -0.85 -24.44
N GLY A 538 1.26 -1.34 -25.28
CA GLY A 538 1.49 -2.77 -25.47
C GLY A 538 1.92 -3.50 -24.18
N GLU A 539 2.85 -2.92 -23.42
CA GLU A 539 3.29 -3.44 -22.12
C GLU A 539 2.15 -3.41 -21.09
N ALA A 540 1.39 -2.32 -21.03
CA ALA A 540 0.26 -2.19 -20.12
C ALA A 540 -0.83 -3.24 -20.42
N VAL A 541 -1.14 -3.45 -21.70
CA VAL A 541 -2.05 -4.50 -22.19
C VAL A 541 -1.55 -5.88 -21.79
N TYR A 542 -0.28 -6.20 -22.05
CA TYR A 542 0.30 -7.49 -21.69
C TYR A 542 0.26 -7.74 -20.17
N THR A 543 0.59 -6.72 -19.38
CA THR A 543 0.52 -6.76 -17.91
C THR A 543 -0.92 -6.97 -17.43
N ALA A 544 -1.91 -6.32 -18.04
CA ALA A 544 -3.32 -6.51 -17.69
C ALA A 544 -3.79 -7.96 -17.94
N LEU A 545 -3.38 -8.56 -19.07
CA LEU A 545 -3.73 -9.93 -19.45
C LEU A 545 -3.12 -10.98 -18.51
N ILE A 546 -1.92 -10.75 -18.00
CA ILE A 546 -1.30 -11.63 -16.99
C ILE A 546 -1.93 -11.38 -15.62
N GLY A 547 -2.05 -10.11 -15.24
CA GLY A 547 -2.53 -9.71 -13.93
C GLY A 547 -3.94 -10.20 -13.62
N VAL A 548 -4.84 -10.25 -14.63
CA VAL A 548 -6.17 -10.80 -14.45
C VAL A 548 -6.14 -12.29 -14.06
N GLN A 549 -5.19 -13.08 -14.59
CA GLN A 549 -5.11 -14.52 -14.29
C GLN A 549 -4.79 -14.75 -12.82
N GLU A 550 -3.90 -13.93 -12.24
CA GLU A 550 -3.61 -13.98 -10.81
C GLU A 550 -4.82 -13.59 -9.96
N ARG A 551 -5.55 -12.55 -10.37
CA ARG A 551 -6.79 -12.13 -9.70
C ARG A 551 -7.85 -13.23 -9.74
N VAL A 552 -8.06 -13.84 -10.91
CA VAL A 552 -8.98 -14.98 -11.12
C VAL A 552 -8.59 -16.15 -10.23
N PHE A 553 -7.31 -16.53 -10.22
CA PHE A 553 -6.83 -17.67 -9.45
C PHE A 553 -7.00 -17.46 -7.94
N ARG A 554 -6.64 -16.27 -7.43
CA ARG A 554 -6.81 -15.89 -6.02
C ARG A 554 -8.29 -15.97 -5.60
N LYS A 555 -9.18 -15.38 -6.40
CA LYS A 555 -10.63 -15.37 -6.12
C LYS A 555 -11.26 -16.77 -6.23
N SER A 556 -10.78 -17.60 -7.15
CA SER A 556 -11.26 -18.98 -7.32
C SER A 556 -10.81 -19.89 -6.18
N ARG A 557 -9.61 -19.68 -5.62
CA ARG A 557 -9.16 -20.36 -4.40
C ARG A 557 -9.99 -19.96 -3.17
N GLU A 558 -10.30 -18.67 -3.03
CA GLU A 558 -11.23 -18.20 -1.99
C GLU A 558 -12.60 -18.89 -2.14
N ALA A 559 -13.11 -18.95 -3.38
CA ALA A 559 -14.35 -19.63 -3.71
C ALA A 559 -14.33 -21.12 -3.35
N ARG A 560 -13.28 -21.84 -3.73
CA ARG A 560 -13.10 -23.25 -3.39
C ARG A 560 -13.06 -23.49 -1.90
N SER A 561 -12.27 -22.69 -1.18
CA SER A 561 -12.11 -22.82 0.28
C SER A 561 -13.45 -22.59 0.99
N THR A 562 -14.14 -21.50 0.65
CA THR A 562 -15.44 -21.13 1.23
C THR A 562 -16.50 -22.17 0.90
N GLY A 563 -16.58 -22.61 -0.36
CA GLY A 563 -17.54 -23.61 -0.81
C GLY A 563 -17.31 -24.98 -0.20
N SER A 564 -16.06 -25.43 -0.12
CA SER A 564 -15.73 -26.70 0.55
C SER A 564 -16.08 -26.67 2.03
N ARG A 565 -15.93 -25.51 2.69
CA ARG A 565 -16.34 -25.33 4.09
C ARG A 565 -17.87 -25.40 4.24
N LEU A 566 -18.62 -24.78 3.33
CA LEU A 566 -20.07 -24.83 3.33
C LEU A 566 -20.57 -26.28 3.19
N LEU A 567 -20.12 -27.01 2.17
CA LEU A 567 -20.57 -28.38 1.93
C LEU A 567 -20.26 -29.30 3.12
N ARG A 568 -19.04 -29.23 3.67
CA ARG A 568 -18.66 -30.02 4.86
C ARG A 568 -19.53 -29.74 6.08
N GLN A 569 -19.98 -28.50 6.27
CA GLN A 569 -20.89 -28.19 7.37
C GLN A 569 -22.30 -28.67 7.10
N MET A 570 -22.80 -28.50 5.88
CA MET A 570 -24.08 -29.05 5.48
C MET A 570 -24.14 -30.57 5.70
N ASP A 571 -23.08 -31.30 5.36
CA ASP A 571 -22.96 -32.75 5.60
C ASP A 571 -22.95 -33.13 7.09
N SER A 572 -22.63 -32.19 7.97
CA SER A 572 -22.60 -32.40 9.42
C SER A 572 -23.95 -32.15 10.10
N PHE A 573 -24.92 -31.58 9.37
CA PHE A 573 -26.23 -31.23 9.89
C PHE A 573 -27.30 -32.23 9.42
N ASP A 574 -28.16 -32.66 10.35
CA ASP A 574 -29.31 -33.50 10.02
C ASP A 574 -30.41 -32.71 9.28
N SER A 575 -30.52 -31.39 9.54
CA SER A 575 -31.40 -30.45 8.84
C SER A 575 -30.62 -29.18 8.50
N ILE A 576 -30.56 -28.85 7.22
CA ILE A 576 -29.91 -27.62 6.71
C ILE A 576 -30.76 -26.40 7.10
N SER A 577 -32.08 -26.55 7.11
CA SER A 577 -33.01 -25.45 7.36
C SER A 577 -32.94 -24.93 8.79
N ASP A 578 -32.71 -25.81 9.77
CA ASP A 578 -32.53 -25.46 11.18
C ASP A 578 -31.21 -24.69 11.43
N HIS A 579 -30.18 -24.95 10.63
CA HIS A 579 -28.86 -24.29 10.74
C HIS A 579 -28.63 -23.18 9.69
N ARG A 580 -29.71 -22.62 9.14
CA ARG A 580 -29.65 -21.58 8.11
C ARG A 580 -28.79 -20.37 8.52
N GLU A 581 -28.89 -19.91 9.77
CA GLU A 581 -28.14 -18.73 10.24
C GLU A 581 -26.63 -19.00 10.24
N GLU A 582 -26.20 -20.15 10.77
CA GLU A 582 -24.79 -20.58 10.78
C GLU A 582 -24.21 -20.71 9.36
N LEU A 583 -25.00 -21.27 8.43
CA LEU A 583 -24.60 -21.41 7.02
C LEU A 583 -24.58 -20.06 6.27
N ALA A 584 -25.47 -19.13 6.64
CA ALA A 584 -25.54 -17.79 6.06
C ALA A 584 -24.35 -16.89 6.48
N ASP A 585 -23.80 -17.13 7.67
CA ASP A 585 -22.58 -16.46 8.13
C ASP A 585 -21.34 -16.88 7.32
N ILE A 586 -21.34 -18.12 6.80
CA ILE A 586 -20.25 -18.64 5.98
C ILE A 586 -20.35 -18.19 4.54
N TYR A 587 -21.56 -18.20 3.98
CA TYR A 587 -21.76 -18.00 2.55
C TYR A 587 -23.05 -17.21 2.28
N LYS A 588 -22.90 -15.90 2.03
CA LYS A 588 -24.02 -15.02 1.64
C LYS A 588 -24.41 -15.25 0.17
N ARG A 589 -25.68 -15.05 -0.17
CA ARG A 589 -26.23 -15.23 -1.53
C ARG A 589 -25.43 -14.51 -2.63
N ASN A 590 -25.25 -13.20 -2.53
CA ASN A 590 -24.49 -12.43 -3.53
C ASN A 590 -23.02 -12.88 -3.64
N LYS A 591 -22.45 -13.45 -2.56
CA LYS A 591 -21.10 -14.00 -2.57
C LYS A 591 -21.05 -15.36 -3.27
N PHE A 592 -22.10 -16.17 -3.15
CA PHE A 592 -22.23 -17.46 -3.83
C PHE A 592 -22.24 -17.31 -5.35
N GLU A 593 -23.07 -16.42 -5.90
CA GLU A 593 -23.13 -16.14 -7.34
C GLU A 593 -21.76 -15.70 -7.88
N LYS A 594 -21.09 -14.77 -7.19
CA LYS A 594 -19.73 -14.31 -7.54
C LYS A 594 -18.72 -15.46 -7.55
N HIS A 595 -18.75 -16.30 -6.52
CA HIS A 595 -17.82 -17.41 -6.39
C HIS A 595 -18.03 -18.49 -7.44
N VAL A 596 -19.28 -18.81 -7.79
CA VAL A 596 -19.60 -19.70 -8.91
C VAL A 596 -19.00 -19.13 -10.20
N PHE A 597 -19.21 -17.83 -10.46
CA PHE A 597 -18.58 -17.16 -11.60
C PHE A 597 -17.04 -17.26 -11.55
N TYR A 598 -16.40 -17.03 -10.41
CA TYR A 598 -14.93 -17.11 -10.31
C TYR A 598 -14.41 -18.51 -10.66
N LEU A 599 -15.05 -19.56 -10.15
CA LEU A 599 -14.70 -20.95 -10.48
C LEU A 599 -14.85 -21.22 -11.97
N LEU A 600 -15.96 -20.78 -12.57
CA LEU A 600 -16.19 -20.90 -14.02
C LEU A 600 -15.15 -20.12 -14.83
N LYS A 601 -14.88 -18.86 -14.49
CA LYS A 601 -13.87 -18.00 -15.14
C LYS A 601 -12.48 -18.61 -15.10
N SER A 602 -12.13 -19.28 -14.00
CA SER A 602 -10.82 -19.94 -13.88
C SER A 602 -10.70 -21.18 -14.74
N ILE A 603 -11.78 -21.94 -14.94
CA ILE A 603 -11.77 -23.14 -15.78
C ILE A 603 -11.91 -22.73 -17.25
N PHE A 604 -12.82 -21.80 -17.55
CA PHE A 604 -13.18 -21.31 -18.88
C PHE A 604 -12.92 -19.80 -18.95
N SER A 605 -11.74 -19.44 -19.46
CA SER A 605 -11.21 -18.07 -19.45
C SER A 605 -12.13 -17.04 -20.11
N PHE A 606 -12.92 -17.41 -21.10
CA PHE A 606 -13.84 -16.51 -21.79
C PHE A 606 -15.17 -16.31 -21.07
N SER A 607 -15.43 -17.02 -19.96
CA SER A 607 -16.67 -16.84 -19.22
C SER A 607 -16.80 -15.41 -18.71
N GLU A 608 -18.02 -14.90 -18.69
CA GLU A 608 -18.33 -13.53 -18.31
C GLU A 608 -19.41 -13.49 -17.26
N ARG A 609 -19.42 -12.43 -16.47
CA ARG A 609 -20.50 -12.15 -15.54
C ARG A 609 -21.45 -11.15 -16.18
N MET A 610 -22.72 -11.52 -16.33
CA MET A 610 -23.73 -10.66 -16.94
C MET A 610 -24.62 -9.97 -15.90
N GLY A 611 -24.87 -10.61 -14.76
CA GLY A 611 -25.86 -10.13 -13.78
C GLY A 611 -25.55 -8.73 -13.26
N LYS A 612 -26.27 -7.73 -13.76
CA LYS A 612 -26.31 -6.37 -13.21
C LYS A 612 -27.46 -6.24 -12.22
N GLU A 613 -27.20 -5.59 -11.08
CA GLU A 613 -28.22 -5.44 -10.04
C GLU A 613 -29.46 -4.72 -10.59
N GLY A 614 -30.63 -5.33 -10.41
CA GLY A 614 -31.90 -4.80 -10.91
C GLY A 614 -32.19 -5.05 -12.40
N LYS A 615 -31.24 -5.62 -13.17
CA LYS A 615 -31.49 -6.05 -14.56
C LYS A 615 -31.92 -7.51 -14.63
N ARG A 616 -32.66 -7.83 -15.69
CA ARG A 616 -33.15 -9.19 -15.96
C ARG A 616 -32.19 -9.92 -16.91
N GLU A 617 -31.00 -10.19 -16.41
CA GLU A 617 -29.91 -10.84 -17.14
C GLU A 617 -29.45 -12.09 -16.36
N PRO A 618 -28.91 -13.12 -17.04
CA PRO A 618 -28.31 -14.28 -16.34
C PRO A 618 -27.15 -13.85 -15.46
N ASP A 619 -26.86 -14.59 -14.39
CA ASP A 619 -25.80 -14.25 -13.45
C ASP A 619 -24.43 -14.29 -14.13
N SER A 620 -24.20 -15.35 -14.91
CA SER A 620 -22.98 -15.59 -15.67
C SER A 620 -23.26 -16.22 -17.03
N VAL A 621 -22.28 -16.16 -17.92
CA VAL A 621 -22.26 -16.90 -19.17
C VAL A 621 -20.96 -17.68 -19.23
N LEU A 622 -21.06 -19.00 -19.39
CA LEU A 622 -19.93 -19.87 -19.67
C LEU A 622 -19.67 -19.80 -21.18
N ILE A 623 -18.43 -19.47 -21.54
CA ILE A 623 -18.00 -19.36 -22.93
C ILE A 623 -16.76 -20.22 -23.11
N SER A 624 -16.78 -21.08 -24.12
CA SER A 624 -15.63 -21.93 -24.46
C SER A 624 -15.53 -22.14 -25.97
N PRO A 625 -14.34 -22.02 -26.58
CA PRO A 625 -14.17 -22.29 -28.00
C PRO A 625 -14.48 -23.76 -28.30
N LEU A 626 -15.11 -24.02 -29.44
CA LEU A 626 -15.31 -25.37 -29.96
C LEU A 626 -14.05 -25.87 -30.69
N PRO A 627 -13.85 -27.20 -30.83
CA PRO A 627 -12.66 -27.77 -31.47
C PRO A 627 -12.46 -27.38 -32.94
N ASP A 628 -13.50 -26.88 -33.61
CA ASP A 628 -13.44 -26.42 -35.00
C ASP A 628 -12.84 -25.01 -35.14
N GLY A 629 -12.66 -24.29 -34.02
CA GLY A 629 -12.04 -22.97 -33.93
C GLY A 629 -12.88 -21.81 -34.48
N ASN A 630 -14.08 -22.08 -35.00
CA ASN A 630 -14.91 -21.08 -35.69
C ASN A 630 -16.14 -20.63 -34.89
N SER A 631 -16.47 -21.33 -33.81
CA SER A 631 -17.62 -21.01 -32.97
C SER A 631 -17.35 -21.34 -31.51
N TYR A 632 -18.18 -20.80 -30.62
CA TYR A 632 -18.08 -21.00 -29.18
C TYR A 632 -19.31 -21.73 -28.66
N TYR A 633 -19.08 -22.64 -27.72
CA TYR A 633 -20.12 -23.10 -26.82
C TYR A 633 -20.45 -21.98 -25.85
N VAL A 634 -21.72 -21.59 -25.79
CA VAL A 634 -22.20 -20.52 -24.91
C VAL A 634 -23.35 -21.03 -24.06
N ALA A 635 -23.18 -21.01 -22.73
CA ALA A 635 -24.22 -21.41 -21.80
C ALA A 635 -24.53 -20.31 -20.79
N THR A 636 -25.80 -19.94 -20.66
CA THR A 636 -26.25 -18.99 -19.64
C THR A 636 -26.35 -19.68 -18.28
N GLY A 637 -26.00 -19.00 -17.20
CA GLY A 637 -25.94 -19.56 -15.85
C GLY A 637 -26.83 -18.82 -14.84
N ASP A 638 -27.48 -19.56 -13.96
CA ASP A 638 -28.24 -19.06 -12.81
C ASP A 638 -27.79 -19.80 -11.54
N ALA A 639 -27.16 -19.08 -10.61
CA ALA A 639 -26.60 -19.68 -9.40
C ALA A 639 -27.49 -19.39 -8.20
N LYS A 640 -27.94 -20.44 -7.50
CA LYS A 640 -28.79 -20.28 -6.32
C LYS A 640 -28.27 -21.03 -5.11
N LEU A 641 -28.20 -20.29 -4.00
CA LEU A 641 -27.97 -20.85 -2.68
C LEU A 641 -29.31 -21.23 -2.00
N SER A 642 -29.51 -22.50 -1.70
CA SER A 642 -30.73 -23.02 -1.03
C SER A 642 -30.46 -23.59 0.37
N TYR A 643 -31.26 -23.21 1.36
CA TYR A 643 -31.21 -23.78 2.72
C TYR A 643 -32.43 -24.66 3.04
N LYS A 644 -33.13 -25.15 2.01
CA LYS A 644 -34.25 -26.07 2.19
C LYS A 644 -33.73 -27.49 2.34
N ASP A 645 -34.32 -28.26 3.25
CA ASP A 645 -33.94 -29.67 3.45
C ASP A 645 -34.27 -30.54 2.24
N ASP A 646 -35.35 -30.22 1.51
CA ASP A 646 -35.78 -30.95 0.33
C ASP A 646 -35.14 -30.45 -0.99
N GLY A 647 -34.17 -29.54 -0.90
CA GLY A 647 -33.44 -29.00 -2.02
C GLY A 647 -34.01 -27.71 -2.61
N TYR A 648 -33.25 -27.12 -3.53
CA TYR A 648 -33.67 -25.93 -4.28
C TYR A 648 -34.90 -26.24 -5.12
N ASP A 649 -35.95 -25.47 -4.86
CA ASP A 649 -37.26 -25.65 -5.46
C ASP A 649 -37.37 -24.80 -6.73
N LEU A 650 -37.23 -25.47 -7.87
CA LEU A 650 -37.33 -24.91 -9.21
C LEU A 650 -38.80 -24.77 -9.58
N ASN A 651 -39.44 -23.76 -9.01
CA ASN A 651 -40.85 -23.45 -9.27
C ASN A 651 -41.02 -22.69 -10.60
N SER A 652 -42.28 -22.47 -11.01
CA SER A 652 -42.60 -21.80 -12.28
C SER A 652 -42.00 -20.40 -12.42
N SER A 653 -41.70 -19.69 -11.33
CA SER A 653 -41.01 -18.39 -11.41
C SER A 653 -39.55 -18.53 -11.84
N GLU A 654 -38.88 -19.60 -11.45
CA GLU A 654 -37.49 -19.87 -11.86
C GLU A 654 -37.45 -20.41 -13.30
N GLU A 655 -38.45 -21.22 -13.69
CA GLU A 655 -38.68 -21.63 -15.10
C GLU A 655 -38.87 -20.41 -16.01
N ASP A 656 -39.78 -19.49 -15.65
CA ASP A 656 -40.02 -18.23 -16.37
C ASP A 656 -38.77 -17.34 -16.45
N LYS A 657 -37.97 -17.33 -15.39
CA LYS A 657 -36.72 -16.55 -15.30
C LYS A 657 -35.70 -17.11 -16.28
N ALA A 658 -35.47 -18.42 -16.27
CA ALA A 658 -34.59 -19.12 -17.19
C ALA A 658 -35.00 -18.92 -18.65
N THR A 659 -36.29 -19.10 -18.99
CA THR A 659 -36.80 -18.83 -20.35
C THR A 659 -36.44 -17.40 -20.79
N ARG A 660 -36.66 -16.39 -19.93
CA ARG A 660 -36.32 -14.99 -20.29
C ARG A 660 -34.82 -14.79 -20.50
N TYR A 661 -33.99 -15.41 -19.69
CA TYR A 661 -32.53 -15.31 -19.82
C TYR A 661 -32.04 -15.91 -21.14
N ILE A 662 -32.59 -17.06 -21.51
CA ILE A 662 -32.30 -17.72 -22.79
C ILE A 662 -32.68 -16.81 -23.96
N LEU A 663 -33.91 -16.28 -23.97
CA LEU A 663 -34.40 -15.40 -25.03
C LEU A 663 -33.59 -14.09 -25.12
N ALA A 664 -33.21 -13.51 -23.98
CA ALA A 664 -32.38 -12.31 -23.92
C ALA A 664 -30.96 -12.58 -24.47
N ALA A 665 -30.37 -13.72 -24.11
CA ALA A 665 -29.06 -14.14 -24.62
C ALA A 665 -29.09 -14.40 -26.13
N ALA A 666 -30.17 -15.00 -26.66
CA ALA A 666 -30.36 -15.23 -28.10
C ALA A 666 -30.54 -13.95 -28.94
N GLN A 667 -30.72 -12.81 -28.29
CA GLN A 667 -30.80 -11.49 -28.91
C GLN A 667 -29.55 -10.63 -28.64
N ASN A 668 -28.61 -11.12 -27.85
CA ASN A 668 -27.40 -10.39 -27.49
C ASN A 668 -26.37 -10.50 -28.63
N GLU A 669 -26.00 -9.37 -29.24
CA GLU A 669 -25.07 -9.31 -30.36
C GLU A 669 -23.70 -9.93 -30.04
N ARG A 670 -23.18 -9.76 -28.82
CA ARG A 670 -21.90 -10.38 -28.41
C ARG A 670 -21.99 -11.91 -28.40
N ILE A 671 -23.12 -12.46 -27.96
CA ILE A 671 -23.36 -13.92 -27.98
C ILE A 671 -23.53 -14.40 -29.42
N LEU A 672 -24.30 -13.69 -30.24
CA LEU A 672 -24.53 -14.05 -31.64
C LEU A 672 -23.22 -14.05 -32.45
N ASN A 673 -22.36 -13.05 -32.26
CA ASN A 673 -21.05 -12.99 -32.90
C ASN A 673 -20.16 -14.18 -32.51
N LYS A 674 -20.21 -14.63 -31.24
CA LYS A 674 -19.44 -15.80 -30.77
C LYS A 674 -20.04 -17.14 -31.21
N THR A 675 -21.33 -17.19 -31.54
CA THR A 675 -22.07 -18.43 -31.82
C THR A 675 -22.50 -18.59 -33.29
N ASP A 676 -21.98 -17.76 -34.19
CA ASP A 676 -22.36 -17.74 -35.62
C ASP A 676 -23.89 -17.64 -35.80
N ASP A 677 -24.50 -16.67 -35.11
CA ASP A 677 -25.94 -16.39 -35.11
C ASP A 677 -26.86 -17.50 -34.57
N THR A 678 -26.31 -18.57 -34.01
CA THR A 678 -27.12 -19.69 -33.48
C THR A 678 -27.70 -19.43 -32.09
N GLY A 679 -27.12 -18.53 -31.29
CA GLY A 679 -27.57 -18.24 -29.94
C GLY A 679 -26.97 -19.17 -28.87
N PRO A 680 -27.46 -19.13 -27.62
CA PRO A 680 -26.89 -19.95 -26.54
C PRO A 680 -27.16 -21.45 -26.73
N SER A 681 -26.14 -22.26 -26.51
CA SER A 681 -26.18 -23.72 -26.58
C SER A 681 -26.89 -24.36 -25.38
N ALA A 682 -26.82 -23.73 -24.20
CA ALA A 682 -27.40 -24.28 -22.98
C ALA A 682 -27.84 -23.21 -21.94
N HIS A 683 -28.62 -23.67 -20.97
CA HIS A 683 -28.91 -22.97 -19.72
C HIS A 683 -28.57 -23.85 -18.52
N ILE A 684 -27.75 -23.33 -17.60
CA ILE A 684 -27.21 -24.06 -16.45
C ILE A 684 -27.78 -23.49 -15.16
N PHE A 685 -28.54 -24.30 -14.44
CA PHE A 685 -28.84 -24.06 -13.03
C PHE A 685 -27.69 -24.60 -12.17
N ILE A 686 -27.22 -23.78 -11.24
CA ILE A 686 -26.14 -24.16 -10.31
C ILE A 686 -26.64 -24.00 -8.87
N SER A 687 -26.66 -25.09 -8.11
CA SER A 687 -27.07 -25.08 -6.70
C SER A 687 -26.22 -26.06 -5.90
N GLN A 688 -26.05 -25.78 -4.62
CA GLN A 688 -25.40 -26.68 -3.69
C GLN A 688 -26.34 -27.75 -3.12
N ASN A 689 -27.65 -27.60 -3.35
CA ASN A 689 -28.65 -28.58 -2.93
C ASN A 689 -29.85 -28.51 -3.89
N PHE A 690 -30.06 -29.54 -4.72
CA PHE A 690 -31.15 -29.60 -5.68
C PHE A 690 -32.27 -30.53 -5.24
N LYS A 691 -33.48 -30.27 -5.76
CA LYS A 691 -34.60 -31.22 -5.69
C LYS A 691 -34.67 -32.04 -7.00
N HIS A 692 -33.86 -33.09 -7.09
CA HIS A 692 -33.63 -33.90 -8.31
C HIS A 692 -34.92 -34.37 -9.00
N THR A 693 -35.97 -34.67 -8.23
CA THR A 693 -37.28 -35.08 -8.75
C THR A 693 -37.97 -34.04 -9.66
N GLN A 694 -37.47 -32.80 -9.73
CA GLN A 694 -38.05 -31.73 -10.54
C GLN A 694 -37.36 -31.54 -11.91
N PHE A 695 -36.20 -32.15 -12.16
CA PHE A 695 -35.37 -31.82 -13.34
C PHE A 695 -36.09 -32.01 -14.68
N GLU A 696 -36.71 -33.18 -14.88
CA GLU A 696 -37.46 -33.51 -16.10
C GLU A 696 -38.57 -32.49 -16.37
N ARG A 697 -39.45 -32.28 -15.37
CA ARG A 697 -40.57 -31.34 -15.44
C ARG A 697 -40.13 -29.90 -15.75
N VAL A 698 -39.03 -29.44 -15.12
CA VAL A 698 -38.52 -28.09 -15.32
C VAL A 698 -37.97 -27.92 -16.74
N SER A 699 -37.23 -28.90 -17.24
CA SER A 699 -36.71 -28.87 -18.62
C SER A 699 -37.84 -28.86 -19.65
N GLU A 700 -38.83 -29.75 -19.50
CA GLU A 700 -40.03 -29.80 -20.36
C GLU A 700 -40.76 -28.45 -20.38
N ASN A 701 -41.00 -27.85 -19.21
CA ASN A 701 -41.68 -26.57 -19.11
C ASN A 701 -40.91 -25.42 -19.78
N ILE A 702 -39.59 -25.35 -19.59
CA ILE A 702 -38.75 -24.33 -20.24
C ILE A 702 -38.81 -24.51 -21.76
N ARG A 703 -38.68 -25.74 -22.26
CA ARG A 703 -38.76 -26.03 -23.71
C ARG A 703 -40.12 -25.66 -24.29
N GLU A 704 -41.21 -26.02 -23.61
CA GLU A 704 -42.56 -25.60 -24.02
C GLU A 704 -42.71 -24.08 -24.07
N ASN A 705 -42.12 -23.36 -23.11
CA ASN A 705 -42.17 -21.91 -23.07
C ASN A 705 -41.36 -21.27 -24.22
N LEU A 706 -40.21 -21.85 -24.57
CA LEU A 706 -39.39 -21.40 -25.70
C LEU A 706 -40.09 -21.66 -27.04
N GLN A 707 -40.69 -22.85 -27.23
CA GLN A 707 -41.49 -23.16 -28.42
C GLN A 707 -42.68 -22.21 -28.60
N LYS A 708 -43.30 -21.77 -27.50
CA LYS A 708 -44.38 -20.76 -27.53
C LYS A 708 -43.87 -19.37 -27.90
N ALA A 709 -42.59 -19.08 -27.70
CA ALA A 709 -41.97 -17.80 -28.05
C ALA A 709 -41.58 -17.70 -29.54
N ASP A 710 -41.64 -18.82 -30.30
CA ASP A 710 -41.40 -18.89 -31.76
C ASP A 710 -40.02 -18.34 -32.17
N GLN A 711 -38.96 -18.77 -31.47
CA GLN A 711 -37.57 -18.43 -31.78
C GLN A 711 -36.78 -19.69 -32.18
N GLU A 712 -36.55 -19.87 -33.49
CA GLU A 712 -35.77 -20.99 -34.06
C GLU A 712 -34.35 -21.13 -33.45
N ARG A 713 -33.78 -20.04 -32.93
CA ARG A 713 -32.43 -20.01 -32.33
C ARG A 713 -32.31 -20.70 -30.97
N VAL A 714 -33.42 -21.08 -30.33
CA VAL A 714 -33.41 -21.64 -28.97
C VAL A 714 -34.19 -22.95 -28.86
N ASP A 715 -34.61 -23.52 -29.98
CA ASP A 715 -35.44 -24.73 -30.02
C ASP A 715 -34.70 -25.98 -29.49
N ASP A 716 -33.37 -26.01 -29.67
CA ASP A 716 -32.50 -27.13 -29.29
C ASP A 716 -31.65 -26.83 -28.03
N ILE A 717 -32.06 -25.86 -27.20
CA ILE A 717 -31.25 -25.50 -26.03
C ILE A 717 -31.24 -26.60 -24.97
N GLN A 718 -30.04 -26.93 -24.48
CA GLN A 718 -29.87 -27.92 -23.41
C GLN A 718 -30.12 -27.28 -22.04
N VAL A 719 -31.00 -27.89 -21.22
CA VAL A 719 -31.13 -27.51 -19.80
C VAL A 719 -30.22 -28.40 -18.97
N VAL A 720 -29.35 -27.78 -18.17
CA VAL A 720 -28.33 -28.42 -17.34
C VAL A 720 -28.57 -28.09 -15.87
N PHE A 721 -28.48 -29.11 -15.02
CA PHE A 721 -28.47 -28.98 -13.56
C PHE A 721 -27.08 -29.37 -13.05
N MET A 722 -26.25 -28.37 -12.75
CA MET A 722 -24.87 -28.56 -12.29
C MET A 722 -24.78 -28.42 -10.77
N GLU A 723 -24.40 -29.50 -10.10
CA GLU A 723 -24.18 -29.45 -8.67
C GLU A 723 -22.95 -28.61 -8.33
N PHE A 724 -23.06 -27.78 -7.30
CA PHE A 724 -21.95 -26.95 -6.85
C PHE A 724 -20.74 -27.78 -6.40
N GLU A 725 -20.96 -28.98 -5.85
CA GLU A 725 -19.89 -29.92 -5.51
C GLU A 725 -19.11 -30.36 -6.76
N ALA A 726 -19.80 -30.69 -7.85
CA ALA A 726 -19.18 -31.04 -9.12
C ALA A 726 -18.31 -29.90 -9.68
N LEU A 727 -18.80 -28.66 -9.63
CA LEU A 727 -18.01 -27.49 -10.04
C LEU A 727 -16.74 -27.33 -9.17
N LEU A 728 -16.86 -27.56 -7.86
CA LEU A 728 -15.70 -27.53 -6.96
C LEU A 728 -14.71 -28.64 -7.27
N ASP A 729 -15.18 -29.85 -7.60
CA ASP A 729 -14.33 -30.98 -7.96
C ASP A 729 -13.65 -30.77 -9.30
N LEU A 730 -14.35 -30.21 -10.29
CA LEU A 730 -13.78 -29.83 -11.57
C LEU A 730 -12.68 -28.77 -11.40
N PHE A 731 -12.91 -27.75 -10.57
CA PHE A 731 -11.90 -26.75 -10.25
C PHE A 731 -10.71 -27.35 -9.46
N LYS A 732 -10.95 -28.23 -8.47
CA LYS A 732 -9.86 -28.95 -7.77
C LYS A 732 -9.00 -29.75 -8.74
N PHE A 733 -9.64 -30.42 -9.70
CA PHE A 733 -8.94 -31.16 -10.74
C PHE A 733 -8.10 -30.22 -11.61
N PHE A 734 -8.69 -29.14 -12.11
CA PHE A 734 -7.98 -28.10 -12.85
C PHE A 734 -6.76 -27.54 -12.08
N GLU A 735 -6.96 -27.16 -10.80
CA GLU A 735 -5.91 -26.65 -9.92
C GLU A 735 -4.79 -27.68 -9.68
N SER A 736 -5.14 -28.94 -9.43
CA SER A 736 -4.17 -30.01 -9.13
C SER A 736 -3.23 -30.31 -10.31
N TYR A 737 -3.69 -30.05 -11.53
CA TYR A 737 -2.93 -30.23 -12.76
C TYR A 737 -2.57 -28.91 -13.43
N TRP A 738 -2.60 -27.79 -12.70
CA TRP A 738 -2.39 -26.42 -13.23
C TRP A 738 -1.19 -26.30 -14.18
N ARG A 739 -0.04 -26.91 -13.84
CA ARG A 739 1.14 -26.93 -14.73
C ARG A 739 0.88 -27.61 -16.08
N HIS A 740 0.13 -28.69 -16.09
CA HIS A 740 -0.30 -29.36 -17.32
C HIS A 740 -1.41 -28.59 -18.04
N MET A 741 -2.26 -27.85 -17.31
CA MET A 741 -3.31 -27.00 -17.88
C MET A 741 -2.77 -25.74 -18.58
N HIS A 742 -1.47 -25.42 -18.44
CA HIS A 742 -0.80 -24.45 -19.30
C HIS A 742 -0.53 -24.99 -20.70
N ASP A 743 -0.54 -26.32 -20.89
CA ASP A 743 -0.50 -26.90 -22.23
C ASP A 743 -1.89 -26.77 -22.86
N PRO A 744 -2.03 -25.97 -23.93
CA PRO A 744 -3.32 -25.74 -24.54
C PRO A 744 -4.02 -27.00 -25.04
N ARG A 745 -3.25 -28.02 -25.44
CA ARG A 745 -3.81 -29.27 -25.94
C ARG A 745 -4.47 -30.09 -24.84
N ILE A 746 -3.99 -29.93 -23.60
CA ILE A 746 -4.57 -30.57 -22.42
C ILE A 746 -5.79 -29.75 -21.96
N ARG A 747 -5.65 -28.43 -21.88
CA ARG A 747 -6.72 -27.51 -21.50
C ARG A 747 -7.93 -27.58 -22.45
N GLY A 748 -7.69 -27.54 -23.76
CA GLY A 748 -8.74 -27.68 -24.77
C GLY A 748 -9.48 -29.02 -24.69
N LYS A 749 -8.79 -30.10 -24.30
CA LYS A 749 -9.44 -31.41 -24.06
C LYS A 749 -10.26 -31.44 -22.78
N LEU A 750 -9.82 -30.78 -21.71
CA LEU A 750 -10.66 -30.59 -20.53
C LEU A 750 -11.95 -29.85 -20.90
N HIS A 751 -11.85 -28.77 -21.69
CA HIS A 751 -13.02 -28.02 -22.16
C HIS A 751 -13.93 -28.89 -23.02
N GLU A 752 -13.40 -29.59 -24.02
CA GLU A 752 -14.15 -30.50 -24.88
C GLU A 752 -14.91 -31.56 -24.09
N PHE A 753 -14.24 -32.30 -23.19
CA PHE A 753 -14.91 -33.34 -22.39
C PHE A 753 -15.94 -32.76 -21.42
N THR A 754 -15.73 -31.54 -20.93
CA THR A 754 -16.73 -30.88 -20.09
C THR A 754 -17.94 -30.46 -20.92
N ILE A 755 -17.74 -29.89 -22.12
CA ILE A 755 -18.83 -29.49 -23.02
C ILE A 755 -19.63 -30.71 -23.48
N GLU A 756 -18.96 -31.83 -23.81
CA GLU A 756 -19.63 -33.10 -24.10
C GLU A 756 -20.55 -33.52 -22.96
N ALA A 757 -20.06 -33.46 -21.71
CA ALA A 757 -20.85 -33.79 -20.53
C ALA A 757 -22.02 -32.80 -20.30
N LEU A 758 -21.89 -31.56 -20.76
CA LEU A 758 -22.95 -30.54 -20.68
C LEU A 758 -23.96 -30.60 -21.83
N SER A 759 -23.69 -31.36 -22.90
CA SER A 759 -24.48 -31.36 -24.16
C SER A 759 -25.16 -32.72 -24.44
N GLY A 760 -25.47 -33.49 -23.39
CA GLY A 760 -25.90 -34.89 -23.50
C GLY A 760 -27.15 -35.16 -24.37
N ASP A 761 -27.35 -36.43 -24.73
CA ASP A 761 -28.43 -36.88 -25.64
C ASP A 761 -29.83 -36.96 -24.98
N THR A 762 -29.99 -36.41 -23.78
CA THR A 762 -31.20 -36.53 -22.95
C THR A 762 -31.96 -35.21 -22.81
N ASP A 763 -33.24 -35.27 -22.41
CA ASP A 763 -34.09 -34.09 -22.28
C ASP A 763 -33.55 -33.02 -21.32
N TYR A 764 -32.71 -33.42 -20.37
CA TYR A 764 -31.93 -32.55 -19.52
C TYR A 764 -30.58 -33.22 -19.20
N VAL A 765 -29.62 -32.45 -18.72
CA VAL A 765 -28.33 -32.96 -18.22
C VAL A 765 -28.27 -32.74 -16.71
N HIS A 766 -27.86 -33.77 -15.97
CA HIS A 766 -27.48 -33.66 -14.56
C HIS A 766 -25.96 -33.80 -14.48
N PHE A 767 -25.27 -32.72 -14.11
CA PHE A 767 -23.82 -32.64 -14.02
C PHE A 767 -23.40 -32.69 -12.55
N ASP A 768 -22.81 -33.81 -12.15
CA ASP A 768 -22.47 -34.16 -10.77
C ASP A 768 -21.00 -34.64 -10.64
N SER A 769 -20.58 -35.09 -9.45
CA SER A 769 -19.20 -35.57 -9.24
C SER A 769 -18.87 -36.86 -10.02
N GLU A 770 -19.85 -37.65 -10.45
CA GLU A 770 -19.62 -38.79 -11.36
C GLU A 770 -19.22 -38.28 -12.75
N SER A 771 -19.94 -37.27 -13.25
CA SER A 771 -19.61 -36.58 -14.51
C SER A 771 -18.16 -36.04 -14.51
N VAL A 772 -17.72 -35.44 -13.40
CA VAL A 772 -16.33 -34.95 -13.24
C VAL A 772 -15.32 -36.09 -13.18
N SER A 773 -15.68 -37.22 -12.57
CA SER A 773 -14.81 -38.40 -12.49
C SER A 773 -14.55 -38.99 -13.88
N ASP A 774 -15.58 -39.05 -14.73
CA ASP A 774 -15.47 -39.50 -16.12
C ASP A 774 -14.59 -38.56 -16.95
N ILE A 775 -14.77 -37.24 -16.81
CA ILE A 775 -13.91 -36.23 -17.47
C ILE A 775 -12.45 -36.42 -17.06
N ARG A 776 -12.22 -36.63 -15.76
CA ARG A 776 -10.88 -36.86 -15.20
C ARG A 776 -10.26 -38.13 -15.77
N GLU A 777 -11.01 -39.24 -15.86
CA GLU A 777 -10.52 -40.49 -16.43
C GLU A 777 -10.13 -40.31 -17.90
N LYS A 778 -11.03 -39.73 -18.72
CA LYS A 778 -10.77 -39.41 -20.14
C LYS A 778 -9.51 -38.56 -20.31
N LEU A 779 -9.34 -37.53 -19.49
CA LEU A 779 -8.19 -36.62 -19.59
C LEU A 779 -6.88 -37.28 -19.16
N LEU A 780 -6.87 -38.05 -18.07
CA LEU A 780 -5.67 -38.75 -17.60
C LEU A 780 -5.21 -39.82 -18.58
N ASP A 781 -6.14 -40.55 -19.19
CA ASP A 781 -5.82 -41.53 -20.22
C ASP A 781 -5.15 -40.81 -21.41
N ARG A 782 -5.63 -39.62 -21.79
CA ARG A 782 -5.00 -38.81 -22.83
C ARG A 782 -3.63 -38.28 -22.46
N VAL A 783 -3.46 -37.73 -21.26
CA VAL A 783 -2.17 -37.21 -20.77
C VAL A 783 -1.11 -38.32 -20.75
N SER A 784 -1.49 -39.55 -20.38
CA SER A 784 -0.58 -40.71 -20.39
C SER A 784 -0.10 -41.12 -21.80
N THR A 785 -0.83 -40.73 -22.85
CA THR A 785 -0.49 -41.01 -24.26
C THR A 785 0.35 -39.91 -24.92
N LEU A 786 0.53 -38.77 -24.27
CA LEU A 786 1.40 -37.70 -24.77
C LEU A 786 2.86 -38.09 -24.49
N PRO A 787 3.76 -38.08 -25.49
CA PRO A 787 5.17 -38.39 -25.25
C PRO A 787 5.77 -37.41 -24.23
N ASP A 788 6.58 -37.89 -23.28
CA ASP A 788 7.22 -37.10 -22.20
C ASP A 788 7.97 -35.85 -22.72
N SER A 789 8.39 -35.85 -23.98
CA SER A 789 9.05 -34.73 -24.66
C SER A 789 8.09 -33.66 -25.21
N SER A 790 6.78 -33.89 -25.18
CA SER A 790 5.75 -32.96 -25.67
C SER A 790 5.21 -32.05 -24.59
N ILE A 791 5.33 -32.43 -23.31
CA ILE A 791 5.12 -31.53 -22.19
C ILE A 791 6.42 -30.72 -22.07
N SER A 792 6.45 -29.55 -22.69
CA SER A 792 7.59 -28.65 -22.53
C SER A 792 7.74 -28.35 -21.04
N ARG A 793 8.88 -28.73 -20.45
CA ARG A 793 9.31 -28.14 -19.18
C ARG A 793 9.70 -26.71 -19.51
N TYR A 794 8.80 -25.76 -19.30
CA TYR A 794 9.27 -24.39 -19.17
C TYR A 794 10.11 -24.33 -17.89
N SER A 795 11.32 -23.80 -18.08
CA SER A 795 12.46 -23.82 -17.17
C SER A 795 12.16 -23.22 -15.79
N GLU A 796 12.97 -23.65 -14.82
CA GLU A 796 13.14 -23.03 -13.50
C GLU A 796 13.30 -21.51 -13.54
#